data_AF-A0A7N0RJT9-F1
#
_entry.id   AF-A0A7N0RJT9-F1
#
_cell.length_a   1.000
_cell.length_b   1.000
_cell.length_c   1.000
_cell.angle_alpha   90.00
_cell.angle_beta   90.00
_cell.angle_gamma   90.00
#
_symmetry.space_group_name_H-M   'P 1'
#
loop_
_entity.id
_entity.type
_entity.pdbx_description
1 polymer ?
#
loop_
_entity_poly.entity_id
_entity_poly.type
_entity_poly.pdbx_seq_one_letter_code
_entity_poly.pdbx_strand_id
1 'polypeptide(L)'
;MWDKGQTCKIVCSQPRRISATSVAERIAAERGQGIGEDVGYKIRLESKGGKNTSIVFCTNGILLKILVSKGSMSSTSDTKNKTNDVLSKLTHIIVDEIHERDRYSDFMLALLRDELPFYPHLRLIIMSATLDAEMFSNYFDGCPVIRVPGFTHPVKAFYLEDVIPILKSSENKQLPTSSSFVLDGPDLTQEDKAVLDEAITTAWSNYEFEPLLNLVQSEGTIKFFNYQHSVNGLTPLMVFAAKGRVDEVCMLLSLGADCSLRDSNGTTAVELAKRENQLDAVEVINNHLRTVDCNIDEEKKLIEKYIQSVNPQSVDVVLIEKLVSKICNDSDDGAILVFVPGWDDIKKIREALLASSYFNDESKFLILSLHSMVPSKDQKLVFQQPPAGCRKIILSTNIAETSVTIDDVVYVIDSGKMKEKSYDPYSNVSTLQSSWISKASVKQREGRAGRCQPGICYHLFTRDREATLPSFQIPEIKRMPIEELCLQIKMMDPDCNIETILRKTIDPPVHETIRNGITVLQDIGALSHDERLTELGEKLGVLPVHPLVSKMLFLAILLKCLDPALTFACASDYKDPFVFPIDGRERAAAAKETIASIYDGNSDQMAVIAAFECWQSAKGKRKESLFCKKYSVSSSTMHMLSGLRMQLLKELRRHGFLPGDISSYNINAHDPGIIHAVLVAGLYPMVGRLIAGKSGRTSLVEIPNGAKVRLHHRSAGSGLSFRESCKSPLIIYDEITRTDYGESIRDCTVIGPLPLLLTATEIAVAPIAQNSEASDGDSGGSHATHHMEMCDDSSGDSKDVMSSPTREVMVIVDRWLSFGLTAIDFAHIYCLRERVSRAVAFTVTHPGSKLPVALAASMHALACLLSYDGLSNMGLDSRSSKRSSHGETSNNFYDDSFLLSLLSPAYIQNMRYRNSRPEYGEMSNFHPVPQHPSFNQQPKEWWHALDRDPRIEPPSIQPALLVNPSPPLPGAIQLHPSMESLSLGESSPWNHPSGNAKKKKQKSATSTSSLQNPSEVTQKSTLVGYGATTYGPYGLRTGVGFKRGGVGVKRRRGAP
;
A
#
# COMPACT_ATOMS: atom_id res chain seq x y z
N MET A 1 -36.64 12.59 16.17
CA MET A 1 -35.45 12.35 17.05
C MET A 1 -35.10 13.64 17.75
N TRP A 2 -34.82 14.71 16.99
CA TRP A 2 -34.63 16.08 17.49
C TRP A 2 -35.77 16.54 18.42
N ASP A 3 -36.99 16.33 17.95
CA ASP A 3 -38.30 16.55 18.62
C ASP A 3 -38.52 15.72 19.91
N LYS A 4 -37.62 14.80 20.23
CA LYS A 4 -37.63 13.99 21.46
C LYS A 4 -36.49 14.37 22.43
N GLY A 5 -35.68 15.39 22.12
CA GLY A 5 -34.56 15.82 22.94
C GLY A 5 -33.42 14.80 23.07
N GLN A 6 -33.38 13.78 22.22
CA GLN A 6 -32.41 12.69 22.31
C GLN A 6 -31.09 13.06 21.62
N THR A 7 -29.96 12.87 22.31
CA THR A 7 -28.63 13.21 21.81
C THR A 7 -28.23 12.30 20.65
N CYS A 8 -28.11 12.85 19.44
CA CYS A 8 -27.53 12.12 18.31
C CYS A 8 -26.01 12.00 18.50
N LYS A 9 -25.45 10.81 18.21
CA LYS A 9 -24.00 10.56 18.23
C LYS A 9 -23.62 9.80 16.96
N ILE A 10 -22.95 10.51 16.06
CA ILE A 10 -22.54 10.07 14.73
C ILE A 10 -21.02 9.92 14.72
N VAL A 11 -20.54 8.76 14.26
CA VAL A 11 -19.13 8.58 13.88
C VAL A 11 -19.07 8.35 12.37
N CYS A 12 -18.24 9.12 11.67
CA CYS A 12 -17.99 8.94 10.25
C CYS A 12 -16.53 8.50 10.04
N SER A 13 -16.32 7.34 9.42
CA SER A 13 -15.00 6.86 9.06
C SER A 13 -14.59 7.38 7.68
N GLN A 14 -13.28 7.59 7.52
CA GLN A 14 -12.64 8.13 6.33
C GLN A 14 -11.35 7.32 6.07
N PRO A 15 -10.95 7.09 4.80
CA PRO A 15 -9.73 6.35 4.50
C PRO A 15 -8.47 7.13 4.90
N ARG A 16 -8.45 8.46 4.71
CA ARG A 16 -7.25 9.29 4.90
C ARG A 16 -7.37 10.28 6.05
N ARG A 17 -6.23 10.53 6.72
CA ARG A 17 -6.08 11.56 7.77
C ARG A 17 -6.54 12.93 7.31
N ILE A 18 -6.20 13.34 6.08
CA ILE A 18 -6.53 14.66 5.54
C ILE A 18 -8.03 14.85 5.35
N SER A 19 -8.77 13.83 4.88
CA SER A 19 -10.22 13.87 4.70
C SER A 19 -10.93 14.00 6.05
N ALA A 20 -10.51 13.20 7.04
CA ALA A 20 -11.05 13.27 8.40
C ALA A 20 -10.85 14.64 9.07
N THR A 21 -9.78 15.37 8.75
CA THR A 21 -9.58 16.74 9.26
C THR A 21 -10.29 17.80 8.43
N SER A 22 -10.19 17.76 7.09
CA SER A 22 -10.75 18.79 6.20
C SER A 22 -12.28 18.79 6.18
N VAL A 23 -12.92 17.62 6.17
CA VAL A 23 -14.38 17.50 6.21
C VAL A 23 -14.92 17.95 7.58
N ALA A 24 -14.23 17.62 8.67
CA ALA A 24 -14.60 18.11 10.00
C ALA A 24 -14.43 19.64 10.14
N GLU A 25 -13.32 20.21 9.64
CA GLU A 25 -13.11 21.67 9.61
C GLU A 25 -14.15 22.37 8.72
N ARG A 26 -14.49 21.81 7.56
CA ARG A 26 -15.50 22.35 6.64
C ARG A 26 -16.90 22.37 7.26
N ILE A 27 -17.35 21.25 7.83
CA ILE A 27 -18.70 21.15 8.41
C ILE A 27 -18.80 21.99 9.71
N ALA A 28 -17.72 22.14 10.48
CA ALA A 28 -17.68 23.09 11.59
C ALA A 28 -17.86 24.54 11.09
N ALA A 29 -17.16 24.93 10.03
CA ALA A 29 -17.27 26.25 9.43
C ALA A 29 -18.67 26.53 8.83
N GLU A 30 -19.27 25.56 8.13
CA GLU A 30 -20.64 25.66 7.59
C GLU A 30 -21.71 25.80 8.68
N ARG A 31 -21.44 25.27 9.89
CA ARG A 31 -22.30 25.43 11.08
C ARG A 31 -22.00 26.72 11.87
N GLY A 32 -21.00 27.51 11.46
CA GLY A 32 -20.55 28.70 12.19
C GLY A 32 -19.91 28.40 13.55
N GLN A 33 -19.33 27.21 13.72
CA GLN A 33 -18.87 26.65 15.01
C GLN A 33 -17.36 26.39 15.05
N GLY A 34 -16.81 26.35 16.26
CA GLY A 34 -15.43 25.94 16.51
C GLY A 34 -15.26 24.43 16.31
N ILE A 35 -14.31 24.03 15.46
CA ILE A 35 -13.91 22.62 15.33
C ILE A 35 -13.42 22.07 16.69
N GLY A 36 -14.16 21.10 17.22
CA GLY A 36 -14.01 20.54 18.58
C GLY A 36 -15.21 20.78 19.50
N GLU A 37 -16.19 21.59 19.10
CA GLU A 37 -17.41 21.88 19.87
C GLU A 37 -18.50 20.80 19.67
N ASP A 38 -19.24 20.86 18.56
CA ASP A 38 -20.24 19.87 18.17
C ASP A 38 -19.75 18.92 17.05
N VAL A 39 -18.88 19.42 16.18
CA VAL A 39 -18.15 18.64 15.17
C VAL A 39 -16.70 18.49 15.62
N GLY A 40 -16.12 17.30 15.47
CA GLY A 40 -14.73 17.02 15.79
C GLY A 40 -14.10 15.94 14.92
N TYR A 41 -12.82 15.65 15.16
CA TYR A 41 -12.12 14.52 14.55
C TYR A 41 -11.22 13.75 15.52
N LYS A 42 -10.93 12.50 15.20
CA LYS A 42 -9.99 11.62 15.91
C LYS A 42 -9.25 10.71 14.92
N ILE A 43 -7.94 10.89 14.80
CA ILE A 43 -7.05 10.12 13.93
C ILE A 43 -5.87 9.55 14.74
N ARG A 44 -4.98 8.78 14.10
CA ARG A 44 -3.82 8.15 14.76
C ARG A 44 -2.90 9.23 15.34
N LEU A 45 -2.75 9.21 16.67
CA LEU A 45 -1.99 10.19 17.46
C LEU A 45 -2.42 11.67 17.26
N GLU A 46 -3.69 11.96 16.98
CA GLU A 46 -4.20 13.35 16.90
C GLU A 46 -5.74 13.40 17.07
N SER A 47 -6.27 14.35 17.84
CA SER A 47 -7.74 14.48 18.03
C SER A 47 -8.18 15.89 18.46
N LYS A 48 -9.33 16.33 17.96
CA LYS A 48 -9.95 17.62 18.29
C LYS A 48 -11.46 17.44 18.47
N GLY A 49 -11.95 17.53 19.70
CA GLY A 49 -13.30 17.14 20.10
C GLY A 49 -13.30 16.36 21.43
N GLY A 50 -14.42 15.76 21.82
CA GLY A 50 -14.52 15.06 23.11
C GLY A 50 -15.82 14.29 23.32
N LYS A 51 -16.35 14.31 24.56
CA LYS A 51 -17.65 13.70 24.88
C LYS A 51 -18.83 14.50 24.34
N ASN A 52 -18.66 15.81 24.19
CA ASN A 52 -19.74 16.74 23.87
C ASN A 52 -20.03 16.77 22.37
N THR A 53 -19.00 16.70 21.50
CA THR A 53 -19.13 16.60 20.04
C THR A 53 -20.13 15.53 19.63
N SER A 54 -21.12 15.90 18.81
CA SER A 54 -22.16 15.00 18.30
C SER A 54 -21.77 14.31 16.99
N ILE A 55 -20.86 14.91 16.22
CA ILE A 55 -20.30 14.33 14.99
C ILE A 55 -18.77 14.20 15.17
N VAL A 56 -18.24 12.99 14.97
CA VAL A 56 -16.80 12.74 15.02
C VAL A 56 -16.34 12.05 13.73
N PHE A 57 -15.45 12.70 12.99
CA PHE A 57 -14.76 12.11 11.85
C PHE A 57 -13.50 11.35 12.31
N CYS A 58 -13.23 10.18 11.77
CA CYS A 58 -12.05 9.39 12.15
C CYS A 58 -11.49 8.57 10.99
N THR A 59 -10.25 8.11 11.10
CA THR A 59 -9.74 7.13 10.13
C THR A 59 -10.33 5.74 10.40
N ASN A 60 -10.50 4.92 9.36
CA ASN A 60 -11.07 3.56 9.46
C ASN A 60 -10.41 2.72 10.58
N GLY A 61 -9.08 2.68 10.64
CA GLY A 61 -8.33 1.99 11.70
C GLY A 61 -8.53 2.55 13.12
N ILE A 62 -8.99 3.81 13.29
CA ILE A 62 -9.36 4.37 14.59
C ILE A 62 -10.78 3.97 15.00
N LEU A 63 -11.73 3.88 14.06
CA LEU A 63 -13.05 3.30 14.36
C LEU A 63 -12.90 1.82 14.69
N LEU A 64 -12.12 1.07 13.91
CA LEU A 64 -11.83 -0.34 14.19
C LEU A 64 -11.22 -0.54 15.58
N LYS A 65 -10.18 0.21 15.97
CA LYS A 65 -9.63 0.13 17.34
C LYS A 65 -10.63 0.57 18.42
N ILE A 66 -11.64 1.40 18.12
CA ILE A 66 -12.74 1.73 19.05
C ILE A 66 -13.72 0.55 19.22
N LEU A 67 -14.05 -0.17 18.15
CA LEU A 67 -14.89 -1.38 18.19
C LEU A 67 -14.17 -2.53 18.94
N VAL A 68 -12.91 -2.79 18.57
CA VAL A 68 -12.08 -3.87 19.12
C VAL A 68 -11.79 -3.69 20.61
N SER A 69 -11.37 -2.49 21.04
CA SER A 69 -10.82 -2.27 22.39
C SER A 69 -11.81 -2.39 23.56
N LYS A 70 -13.07 -2.78 23.31
CA LYS A 70 -14.12 -2.93 24.33
C LYS A 70 -15.00 -4.18 24.19
N GLY A 71 -14.49 -5.23 23.53
CA GLY A 71 -14.88 -6.63 23.78
C GLY A 71 -16.37 -6.95 23.70
N SER A 72 -16.93 -6.95 22.48
CA SER A 72 -18.31 -7.42 22.25
C SER A 72 -18.43 -8.96 22.31
N MET A 73 -17.35 -9.68 22.00
CA MET A 73 -17.32 -11.12 21.73
C MET A 73 -16.96 -12.04 22.91
N SER A 74 -16.83 -11.55 24.15
CA SER A 74 -16.56 -12.44 25.30
C SER A 74 -17.75 -13.37 25.55
N SER A 75 -17.63 -14.63 25.11
CA SER A 75 -18.73 -15.61 25.11
C SER A 75 -18.96 -16.28 26.48
N THR A 76 -18.45 -15.70 27.56
CA THR A 76 -18.67 -16.10 28.96
C THR A 76 -19.92 -15.43 29.53
N SER A 77 -20.69 -16.17 30.34
CA SER A 77 -22.08 -15.88 30.69
C SER A 77 -22.34 -14.79 31.75
N ASP A 78 -21.49 -13.76 31.85
CA ASP A 78 -21.59 -12.69 32.85
C ASP A 78 -22.40 -11.49 32.36
N THR A 79 -23.73 -11.58 32.48
CA THR A 79 -24.73 -10.61 31.99
C THR A 79 -24.69 -9.22 32.64
N LYS A 80 -23.67 -8.89 33.45
CA LYS A 80 -23.62 -7.68 34.29
C LYS A 80 -22.75 -6.54 33.75
N ASN A 81 -21.81 -6.81 32.83
CA ASN A 81 -20.86 -5.79 32.34
C ASN A 81 -21.18 -5.18 30.95
N LYS A 82 -22.23 -5.64 30.24
CA LYS A 82 -22.63 -5.09 28.92
C LYS A 82 -23.09 -3.62 28.92
N THR A 83 -23.18 -2.98 30.09
CA THR A 83 -23.63 -1.57 30.25
C THR A 83 -22.61 -0.51 29.81
N ASN A 84 -21.39 -0.90 29.41
CA ASN A 84 -20.31 0.06 29.15
C ASN A 84 -19.65 -0.01 27.76
N ASP A 85 -20.23 -0.79 26.85
CA ASP A 85 -19.96 -0.80 25.41
C ASP A 85 -20.05 0.63 24.79
N VAL A 86 -19.43 0.81 23.63
CA VAL A 86 -19.44 2.05 22.83
C VAL A 86 -20.62 2.06 21.85
N LEU A 87 -20.99 0.94 21.24
CA LEU A 87 -22.08 0.86 20.26
C LEU A 87 -23.43 1.24 20.91
N SER A 88 -23.64 0.88 22.18
CA SER A 88 -24.76 1.32 23.01
C SER A 88 -24.88 2.85 23.20
N LYS A 89 -23.84 3.63 22.84
CA LYS A 89 -23.77 5.10 22.98
C LYS A 89 -23.72 5.83 21.63
N LEU A 90 -23.61 5.09 20.52
CA LEU A 90 -23.69 5.63 19.17
C LEU A 90 -25.12 5.46 18.64
N THR A 91 -25.55 6.43 17.82
CA THR A 91 -26.82 6.32 17.08
C THR A 91 -26.59 6.03 15.61
N HIS A 92 -25.49 6.53 15.02
CA HIS A 92 -25.13 6.27 13.64
C HIS A 92 -23.63 6.00 13.48
N ILE A 93 -23.29 5.02 12.64
CA ILE A 93 -21.97 4.84 12.06
C ILE A 93 -22.11 5.09 10.56
N ILE A 94 -21.23 5.92 10.01
CA ILE A 94 -21.11 6.18 8.58
C ILE A 94 -19.73 5.67 8.15
N VAL A 95 -19.68 4.86 7.09
CA VAL A 95 -18.45 4.35 6.49
C VAL A 95 -18.35 4.95 5.09
N ASP A 96 -17.45 5.91 4.91
CA ASP A 96 -17.30 6.68 3.68
C ASP A 96 -16.19 6.15 2.77
N GLU A 97 -16.23 6.54 1.49
CA GLU A 97 -15.24 6.21 0.45
C GLU A 97 -14.96 4.70 0.31
N ILE A 98 -15.95 3.82 0.61
CA ILE A 98 -15.70 2.37 0.78
C ILE A 98 -15.11 1.66 -0.45
N HIS A 99 -15.29 2.24 -1.64
CA HIS A 99 -14.73 1.75 -2.89
C HIS A 99 -13.20 1.82 -2.97
N GLU A 100 -12.53 2.50 -2.04
CA GLU A 100 -11.06 2.39 -1.89
C GLU A 100 -10.61 1.03 -1.34
N ARG A 101 -11.54 0.24 -0.77
CA ARG A 101 -11.32 -1.14 -0.29
C ARG A 101 -10.10 -1.26 0.66
N ASP A 102 -10.01 -0.32 1.61
CA ASP A 102 -9.05 -0.35 2.71
C ASP A 102 -9.22 -1.60 3.57
N ARG A 103 -8.10 -2.20 3.98
CA ARG A 103 -8.05 -3.43 4.79
C ARG A 103 -8.76 -3.28 6.13
N TYR A 104 -8.76 -2.08 6.71
CA TYR A 104 -9.47 -1.83 7.96
C TYR A 104 -10.98 -1.65 7.73
N SER A 105 -11.41 -1.00 6.64
CA SER A 105 -12.83 -0.90 6.29
C SER A 105 -13.46 -2.23 5.92
N ASP A 106 -12.80 -3.06 5.11
CA ASP A 106 -13.29 -4.37 4.69
C ASP A 106 -13.54 -5.30 5.90
N PHE A 107 -12.60 -5.29 6.87
CA PHE A 107 -12.76 -6.04 8.11
C PHE A 107 -13.79 -5.41 9.05
N MET A 108 -13.83 -4.08 9.16
CA MET A 108 -14.81 -3.37 9.97
C MET A 108 -16.24 -3.61 9.50
N LEU A 109 -16.49 -3.72 8.19
CA LEU A 109 -17.81 -4.10 7.67
C LEU A 109 -18.19 -5.54 8.03
N ALA A 110 -17.23 -6.48 8.04
CA ALA A 110 -17.47 -7.85 8.50
C ALA A 110 -17.89 -7.90 9.98
N LEU A 111 -17.23 -7.11 10.84
CA LEU A 111 -17.63 -6.96 12.23
C LEU A 111 -19.00 -6.30 12.37
N LEU A 112 -19.25 -5.19 11.67
CA LEU A 112 -20.52 -4.46 11.78
C LEU A 112 -21.70 -5.28 11.27
N ARG A 113 -21.55 -6.08 10.21
CA ARG A 113 -22.60 -6.99 9.73
C ARG A 113 -23.00 -8.00 10.81
N ASP A 114 -22.02 -8.62 11.46
CA ASP A 114 -22.25 -9.65 12.48
C ASP A 114 -22.76 -9.05 13.81
N GLU A 115 -22.37 -7.81 14.15
CA GLU A 115 -22.75 -7.12 15.40
C GLU A 115 -24.09 -6.37 15.31
N LEU A 116 -24.47 -5.82 14.15
CA LEU A 116 -25.68 -4.99 13.96
C LEU A 116 -26.98 -5.61 14.52
N PRO A 117 -27.25 -6.93 14.37
CA PRO A 117 -28.45 -7.55 14.93
C PRO A 117 -28.61 -7.41 16.45
N PHE A 118 -27.51 -7.23 17.19
CA PHE A 118 -27.53 -7.03 18.64
C PHE A 118 -27.82 -5.57 19.06
N TYR A 119 -27.77 -4.62 18.12
CA TYR A 119 -27.86 -3.18 18.36
C TYR A 119 -28.98 -2.52 17.52
N PRO A 120 -30.27 -2.85 17.74
CA PRO A 120 -31.39 -2.38 16.91
C PRO A 120 -31.65 -0.86 16.95
N HIS A 121 -31.00 -0.12 17.85
CA HIS A 121 -31.02 1.35 17.87
C HIS A 121 -30.00 1.98 16.91
N LEU A 122 -28.95 1.24 16.54
CA LEU A 122 -27.82 1.71 15.74
C LEU A 122 -28.18 1.69 14.25
N ARG A 123 -27.66 2.68 13.52
CA ARG A 123 -27.80 2.75 12.05
C ARG A 123 -26.42 2.75 11.42
N LEU A 124 -26.19 1.83 10.49
CA LEU A 124 -25.04 1.86 9.58
C LEU A 124 -25.46 2.56 8.28
N ILE A 125 -24.60 3.44 7.78
CA ILE A 125 -24.69 4.05 6.46
C ILE A 125 -23.36 3.75 5.76
N ILE A 126 -23.41 3.19 4.56
CA ILE A 126 -22.23 2.91 3.72
C ILE A 126 -22.31 3.86 2.52
N MET A 127 -21.25 4.62 2.26
CA MET A 127 -21.21 5.61 1.19
C MET A 127 -20.12 5.28 0.17
N SER A 128 -20.48 5.35 -1.12
CA SER A 128 -19.58 5.08 -2.24
C SER A 128 -19.86 6.02 -3.40
N ALA A 129 -18.80 6.47 -4.09
CA ALA A 129 -18.88 7.22 -5.33
C ALA A 129 -18.93 6.33 -6.59
N THR A 130 -18.76 5.02 -6.47
CA THR A 130 -18.68 4.08 -7.61
C THR A 130 -19.94 3.22 -7.75
N LEU A 131 -20.13 2.66 -8.96
CA LEU A 131 -21.35 1.96 -9.37
C LEU A 131 -21.65 0.66 -8.60
N ASP A 132 -20.67 0.08 -7.91
CA ASP A 132 -20.80 -1.24 -7.25
C ASP A 132 -21.42 -1.16 -5.84
N ALA A 133 -22.52 -0.42 -5.73
CA ALA A 133 -23.36 -0.45 -4.53
C ALA A 133 -24.00 -1.83 -4.31
N GLU A 134 -24.13 -2.63 -5.37
CA GLU A 134 -24.76 -3.95 -5.32
C GLU A 134 -23.88 -4.99 -4.60
N MET A 135 -22.54 -4.95 -4.73
CA MET A 135 -21.64 -5.78 -3.90
C MET A 135 -21.90 -5.56 -2.41
N PHE A 136 -21.93 -4.30 -1.96
CA PHE A 136 -22.15 -3.97 -0.56
C PHE A 136 -23.58 -4.28 -0.10
N SER A 137 -24.59 -4.05 -0.97
CA SER A 137 -25.98 -4.44 -0.73
C SER A 137 -26.12 -5.94 -0.46
N ASN A 138 -25.60 -6.77 -1.37
CA ASN A 138 -25.65 -8.24 -1.24
C ASN A 138 -24.86 -8.76 -0.03
N TYR A 139 -23.78 -8.09 0.37
CA TYR A 139 -23.00 -8.43 1.56
C TYR A 139 -23.72 -8.09 2.88
N PHE A 140 -24.71 -7.19 2.85
CA PHE A 140 -25.60 -6.84 3.97
C PHE A 140 -27.06 -7.27 3.69
N ASP A 141 -27.24 -8.51 3.22
CA ASP A 141 -28.54 -9.18 3.01
C ASP A 141 -29.55 -8.41 2.13
N GLY A 142 -29.06 -7.64 1.15
CA GLY A 142 -29.87 -6.84 0.23
C GLY A 142 -30.28 -5.49 0.78
N CYS A 143 -29.40 -4.81 1.52
CA CYS A 143 -29.74 -3.56 2.20
C CYS A 143 -30.14 -2.43 1.22
N PRO A 144 -31.08 -1.52 1.58
CA PRO A 144 -31.60 -0.52 0.64
C PRO A 144 -30.54 0.44 0.06
N VAL A 145 -30.31 0.36 -1.25
CA VAL A 145 -29.40 1.25 -1.98
C VAL A 145 -30.11 2.56 -2.35
N ILE A 146 -29.68 3.68 -1.78
CA ILE A 146 -30.14 5.02 -2.16
C ILE A 146 -29.13 5.64 -3.15
N ARG A 147 -29.51 5.70 -4.43
CA ARG A 147 -28.71 6.36 -5.47
C ARG A 147 -29.01 7.85 -5.47
N VAL A 148 -28.15 8.65 -4.83
CA VAL A 148 -28.24 10.12 -4.86
C VAL A 148 -27.73 10.63 -6.22
N PRO A 149 -28.54 11.32 -7.03
CA PRO A 149 -28.08 11.88 -8.30
C PRO A 149 -27.14 13.05 -8.04
N GLY A 150 -25.85 12.86 -8.33
CA GLY A 150 -24.88 13.95 -8.36
C GLY A 150 -25.03 14.77 -9.64
N PHE A 151 -25.18 16.09 -9.51
CA PHE A 151 -25.08 16.98 -10.67
C PHE A 151 -23.60 17.21 -11.00
N THR A 152 -23.06 16.34 -11.86
CA THR A 152 -21.80 16.59 -12.58
C THR A 152 -22.14 17.09 -13.97
N HIS A 153 -21.49 18.17 -14.40
CA HIS A 153 -21.54 18.63 -15.78
C HIS A 153 -20.90 17.57 -16.71
N PRO A 154 -21.30 17.52 -17.99
CA PRO A 154 -20.72 16.58 -18.94
C PRO A 154 -19.20 16.79 -19.08
N VAL A 155 -18.47 15.68 -19.09
CA VAL A 155 -17.03 15.64 -19.39
C VAL A 155 -16.84 14.97 -20.73
N LYS A 156 -16.03 15.57 -21.62
CA LYS A 156 -15.64 14.95 -22.88
C LYS A 156 -14.34 14.17 -22.69
N ALA A 157 -14.42 12.85 -22.73
CA ALA A 157 -13.26 11.97 -22.69
C ALA A 157 -12.62 11.84 -24.08
N PHE A 158 -11.29 11.99 -24.13
CA PHE A 158 -10.43 11.73 -25.27
C PHE A 158 -9.37 10.70 -24.89
N TYR A 159 -8.97 9.85 -25.83
CA TYR A 159 -7.98 8.78 -25.66
C TYR A 159 -6.72 9.05 -26.49
N LEU A 160 -5.69 8.22 -26.34
CA LEU A 160 -4.39 8.41 -26.99
C LEU A 160 -4.49 8.55 -28.53
N GLU A 161 -5.37 7.77 -29.14
CA GLU A 161 -5.71 7.83 -30.57
C GLU A 161 -6.35 9.15 -31.00
N ASP A 162 -7.00 9.89 -30.10
CA ASP A 162 -7.56 11.22 -30.39
C ASP A 162 -6.52 12.32 -30.10
N VAL A 163 -5.73 12.15 -29.04
CA VAL A 163 -4.69 13.11 -28.60
C VAL A 163 -3.57 13.27 -29.63
N ILE A 164 -3.12 12.19 -30.27
CA ILE A 164 -2.03 12.24 -31.25
C ILE A 164 -2.39 13.09 -32.50
N PRO A 165 -3.56 12.90 -33.15
CA PRO A 165 -4.05 13.81 -34.19
C PRO A 165 -4.23 15.27 -33.72
N ILE A 166 -4.83 15.50 -32.54
CA ILE A 166 -5.04 16.86 -31.98
C ILE A 166 -3.72 17.64 -31.86
N LEU A 167 -2.62 16.97 -31.48
CA LEU A 167 -1.31 17.60 -31.39
C LEU A 167 -0.66 17.84 -32.76
N LYS A 168 -0.90 16.95 -33.73
CA LYS A 168 -0.35 17.05 -35.09
C LYS A 168 -1.02 18.12 -35.94
N SER A 169 -2.33 18.36 -35.76
CA SER A 169 -3.04 19.41 -36.51
C SER A 169 -2.48 20.81 -36.26
N SER A 170 -1.70 20.99 -35.18
CA SER A 170 -1.03 22.25 -34.85
C SER A 170 0.34 22.46 -35.53
N GLU A 171 0.95 21.43 -36.14
CA GLU A 171 2.23 21.56 -36.86
C GLU A 171 2.01 22.01 -38.32
N ASN A 172 0.85 21.71 -38.93
CA ASN A 172 0.41 22.29 -40.21
C ASN A 172 -0.43 23.55 -39.96
N LYS A 173 -0.06 24.69 -40.55
CA LYS A 173 -0.81 25.96 -40.44
C LYS A 173 -2.04 26.03 -41.36
N GLN A 174 -2.94 25.07 -41.23
CA GLN A 174 -4.36 25.22 -41.54
C GLN A 174 -5.14 24.57 -40.40
N LEU A 175 -5.95 25.35 -39.68
CA LEU A 175 -6.99 24.74 -38.85
C LEU A 175 -7.91 23.95 -39.81
N PRO A 176 -8.32 22.72 -39.48
CA PRO A 176 -9.56 22.19 -40.01
C PRO A 176 -10.69 23.04 -39.41
N THR A 177 -11.09 24.10 -40.13
CA THR A 177 -12.27 24.88 -39.79
C THR A 177 -13.47 23.95 -39.78
N SER A 178 -14.00 23.70 -38.59
CA SER A 178 -15.17 22.85 -38.34
C SER A 178 -15.15 21.48 -39.03
N SER A 179 -14.22 20.62 -38.62
CA SER A 179 -14.53 19.19 -38.56
C SER A 179 -15.56 18.97 -37.45
N SER A 180 -16.83 18.89 -37.81
CA SER A 180 -17.98 18.86 -36.90
C SER A 180 -17.82 17.78 -35.82
N PHE A 181 -17.75 18.18 -34.54
CA PHE A 181 -17.81 17.21 -33.44
C PHE A 181 -19.25 16.69 -33.30
N VAL A 182 -19.50 15.54 -33.90
CA VAL A 182 -20.85 14.97 -33.93
C VAL A 182 -21.27 14.50 -32.54
N LEU A 183 -22.49 14.85 -32.15
CA LEU A 183 -23.05 14.52 -30.85
C LEU A 183 -23.84 13.21 -30.93
N ASP A 184 -23.49 12.23 -30.09
CA ASP A 184 -24.40 11.14 -29.79
C ASP A 184 -25.49 11.67 -28.85
N GLY A 185 -26.71 11.76 -29.37
CA GLY A 185 -27.84 12.39 -28.71
C GLY A 185 -28.53 11.48 -27.68
N PRO A 186 -29.56 12.00 -26.99
CA PRO A 186 -30.51 11.14 -26.28
C PRO A 186 -31.10 10.09 -27.23
N ASP A 187 -31.55 8.96 -26.70
CA ASP A 187 -32.20 7.93 -27.51
C ASP A 187 -33.56 8.42 -28.00
N LEU A 188 -33.76 8.36 -29.33
CA LEU A 188 -35.01 8.67 -30.01
C LEU A 188 -36.21 8.05 -29.28
N THR A 189 -37.18 8.88 -28.90
CA THR A 189 -38.45 8.45 -28.30
C THR A 189 -39.31 7.69 -29.33
N GLN A 190 -40.48 7.20 -28.92
CA GLN A 190 -41.44 6.63 -29.87
C GLN A 190 -42.14 7.69 -30.72
N GLU A 191 -42.20 8.94 -30.26
CA GLU A 191 -42.83 10.05 -30.98
C GLU A 191 -41.87 10.55 -32.08
N ASP A 192 -40.58 10.77 -31.76
CA ASP A 192 -39.54 11.20 -32.71
C ASP A 192 -39.41 10.22 -33.90
N LYS A 193 -39.51 8.91 -33.61
CA LYS A 193 -39.45 7.84 -34.63
C LYS A 193 -40.64 7.87 -35.58
N ALA A 194 -41.85 8.12 -35.06
CA ALA A 194 -43.04 8.25 -35.88
C ALA A 194 -42.96 9.49 -36.79
N VAL A 195 -42.48 10.62 -36.26
CA VAL A 195 -42.24 11.87 -37.00
C VAL A 195 -41.15 11.69 -38.07
N LEU A 196 -40.07 10.97 -37.77
CA LEU A 196 -39.03 10.61 -38.74
C LEU A 196 -39.54 9.66 -39.84
N ASP A 197 -40.34 8.65 -39.49
CA ASP A 197 -40.94 7.73 -40.47
C ASP A 197 -41.88 8.50 -41.43
N GLU A 198 -42.71 9.40 -40.91
CA GLU A 198 -43.60 10.26 -41.71
C GLU A 198 -42.81 11.22 -42.61
N ALA A 199 -41.78 11.90 -42.07
CA ALA A 199 -40.95 12.83 -42.82
C ALA A 199 -40.14 12.13 -43.94
N ILE A 200 -39.57 10.96 -43.67
CA ILE A 200 -38.85 10.15 -44.67
C ILE A 200 -39.82 9.61 -45.73
N THR A 201 -41.01 9.11 -45.34
CA THR A 201 -42.04 8.67 -46.30
C THR A 201 -42.49 9.82 -47.21
N THR A 202 -42.67 11.01 -46.64
CA THR A 202 -43.11 12.22 -47.36
C THR A 202 -42.05 12.72 -48.33
N ALA A 203 -40.79 12.85 -47.89
CA ALA A 203 -39.67 13.24 -48.76
C ALA A 203 -39.38 12.19 -49.87
N TRP A 204 -39.56 10.89 -49.57
CA TRP A 204 -39.39 9.83 -50.55
C TRP A 204 -40.50 9.79 -51.60
N SER A 205 -41.77 9.94 -51.19
CA SER A 205 -42.94 9.69 -52.04
C SER A 205 -43.48 10.97 -52.70
N ASN A 206 -43.57 12.06 -51.94
CA ASN A 206 -44.23 13.31 -52.36
C ASN A 206 -43.22 14.37 -52.82
N TYR A 207 -41.91 14.13 -52.66
CA TYR A 207 -40.84 15.10 -52.95
C TYR A 207 -40.89 16.38 -52.09
N GLU A 208 -41.59 16.33 -50.95
CA GLU A 208 -41.64 17.42 -49.97
C GLU A 208 -40.54 17.21 -48.92
N PHE A 209 -39.42 17.92 -49.10
CA PHE A 209 -38.21 17.74 -48.30
C PHE A 209 -38.17 18.57 -47.01
N GLU A 210 -38.95 19.64 -46.91
CA GLU A 210 -38.91 20.57 -45.78
C GLU A 210 -39.12 19.93 -44.40
N PRO A 211 -40.08 19.00 -44.18
CA PRO A 211 -40.23 18.37 -42.86
C PRO A 211 -38.96 17.63 -42.43
N LEU A 212 -38.36 16.86 -43.35
CA LEU A 212 -37.13 16.10 -43.10
C LEU A 212 -35.91 17.02 -42.92
N LEU A 213 -35.81 18.08 -43.71
CA LEU A 213 -34.72 19.04 -43.64
C LEU A 213 -34.74 19.83 -42.33
N ASN A 214 -35.92 20.29 -41.90
CA ASN A 214 -36.06 21.02 -40.64
C ASN A 214 -35.72 20.13 -39.45
N LEU A 215 -36.20 18.88 -39.38
CA LEU A 215 -35.83 17.91 -38.32
C LEU A 215 -34.32 17.66 -38.24
N VAL A 216 -33.68 17.45 -39.40
CA VAL A 216 -32.22 17.26 -39.50
C VAL A 216 -31.45 18.50 -39.02
N GLN A 217 -31.94 19.71 -39.33
CA GLN A 217 -31.29 20.96 -38.94
C GLN A 217 -31.59 21.39 -37.48
N SER A 218 -32.75 21.03 -36.92
CA SER A 218 -33.14 21.43 -35.57
C SER A 218 -32.61 20.51 -34.47
N GLU A 219 -32.55 19.19 -34.70
CA GLU A 219 -32.23 18.21 -33.65
C GLU A 219 -30.84 17.54 -33.78
N GLY A 220 -30.16 17.73 -34.92
CA GLY A 220 -28.70 17.87 -34.98
C GLY A 220 -27.81 16.71 -34.47
N THR A 221 -28.33 15.49 -34.32
CA THR A 221 -27.61 14.36 -33.68
C THR A 221 -27.48 13.14 -34.59
N ILE A 222 -26.45 12.32 -34.36
CA ILE A 222 -26.13 11.11 -35.15
C ILE A 222 -27.35 10.21 -35.34
N LYS A 223 -28.16 10.05 -34.28
CA LYS A 223 -29.33 9.18 -34.27
C LYS A 223 -30.44 9.62 -35.23
N PHE A 224 -30.58 10.92 -35.51
CA PHE A 224 -31.48 11.43 -36.56
C PHE A 224 -30.88 11.20 -37.95
N PHE A 225 -29.60 11.55 -38.15
CA PHE A 225 -28.93 11.43 -39.46
C PHE A 225 -28.85 9.99 -39.98
N ASN A 226 -28.68 9.04 -39.04
CA ASN A 226 -28.53 7.61 -39.30
C ASN A 226 -29.78 6.80 -38.96
N TYR A 227 -30.91 7.46 -38.70
CA TYR A 227 -32.18 6.78 -38.48
C TYR A 227 -32.58 5.98 -39.72
N GLN A 228 -32.93 4.71 -39.54
CA GLN A 228 -33.45 3.84 -40.60
C GLN A 228 -34.97 3.71 -40.44
N HIS A 229 -35.71 4.20 -41.43
CA HIS A 229 -37.17 4.21 -41.42
C HIS A 229 -37.76 2.80 -41.23
N SER A 230 -38.69 2.63 -40.29
CA SER A 230 -39.11 1.33 -39.71
C SER A 230 -39.50 0.23 -40.70
N VAL A 231 -40.08 0.60 -41.85
CA VAL A 231 -40.58 -0.37 -42.87
C VAL A 231 -39.59 -0.65 -44.01
N ASN A 232 -38.80 0.34 -44.45
CA ASN A 232 -38.01 0.29 -45.70
C ASN A 232 -36.50 0.49 -45.49
N GLY A 233 -36.05 0.79 -44.27
CA GLY A 233 -34.65 0.96 -43.92
C GLY A 233 -33.97 2.21 -44.49
N LEU A 234 -34.69 3.10 -45.18
CA LEU A 234 -34.12 4.32 -45.75
C LEU A 234 -33.64 5.28 -44.67
N THR A 235 -32.47 5.89 -44.89
CA THR A 235 -31.94 6.99 -44.06
C THR A 235 -32.16 8.35 -44.74
N PRO A 236 -32.11 9.48 -44.00
CA PRO A 236 -32.11 10.81 -44.60
C PRO A 236 -31.05 10.96 -45.71
N LEU A 237 -29.83 10.46 -45.48
CA LEU A 237 -28.74 10.49 -46.48
C LEU A 237 -29.12 9.72 -47.76
N MET A 238 -29.77 8.57 -47.64
CA MET A 238 -30.27 7.82 -48.81
C MET A 238 -31.34 8.60 -49.59
N VAL A 239 -32.27 9.27 -48.89
CA VAL A 239 -33.33 10.07 -49.52
C VAL A 239 -32.74 11.23 -50.30
N PHE A 240 -31.86 12.04 -49.68
CA PHE A 240 -31.25 13.19 -50.36
C PHE A 240 -30.31 12.76 -51.51
N ALA A 241 -29.53 11.69 -51.34
CA ALA A 241 -28.66 11.17 -52.39
C ALA A 241 -29.42 10.61 -53.60
N ALA A 242 -30.51 9.86 -53.38
CA ALA A 242 -31.37 9.35 -54.44
C ALA A 242 -32.11 10.46 -55.21
N LYS A 243 -32.37 11.61 -54.56
CA LYS A 243 -33.13 12.73 -55.13
C LYS A 243 -32.25 13.87 -55.65
N GLY A 244 -30.93 13.70 -55.72
CA GLY A 244 -29.99 14.67 -56.31
C GLY A 244 -29.72 15.92 -55.44
N ARG A 245 -30.03 15.85 -54.14
CA ARG A 245 -29.91 16.98 -53.20
C ARG A 245 -28.49 17.09 -52.66
N VAL A 246 -27.58 17.57 -53.52
CA VAL A 246 -26.11 17.56 -53.29
C VAL A 246 -25.71 18.39 -52.07
N ASP A 247 -26.30 19.57 -51.87
CA ASP A 247 -25.98 20.43 -50.72
C ASP A 247 -26.38 19.78 -49.39
N GLU A 248 -27.54 19.11 -49.33
CA GLU A 248 -27.98 18.36 -48.16
C GLU A 248 -27.16 17.08 -47.93
N VAL A 249 -26.68 16.43 -48.99
CA VAL A 249 -25.72 15.31 -48.90
C VAL A 249 -24.37 15.80 -48.35
N CYS A 250 -23.85 16.92 -48.84
CA CYS A 250 -22.64 17.57 -48.30
C CYS A 250 -22.82 17.93 -46.82
N MET A 251 -23.96 18.50 -46.45
CA MET A 251 -24.32 18.83 -45.07
C MET A 251 -24.33 17.58 -44.18
N LEU A 252 -25.07 16.53 -44.56
CA LEU A 252 -25.19 15.29 -43.78
C LEU A 252 -23.85 14.56 -43.63
N LEU A 253 -23.03 14.48 -44.69
CA LEU A 253 -21.68 13.90 -44.60
C LEU A 253 -20.76 14.75 -43.70
N SER A 254 -20.87 16.08 -43.76
CA SER A 254 -20.14 16.98 -42.84
C SER A 254 -20.65 16.90 -41.40
N LEU A 255 -21.85 16.36 -41.19
CA LEU A 255 -22.46 16.05 -39.90
C LEU A 255 -22.34 14.56 -39.52
N GLY A 256 -21.50 13.78 -40.20
CA GLY A 256 -21.17 12.40 -39.84
C GLY A 256 -22.25 11.34 -40.14
N ALA A 257 -23.09 11.58 -41.14
CA ALA A 257 -24.04 10.57 -41.62
C ALA A 257 -23.32 9.34 -42.23
N ASP A 258 -23.74 8.15 -41.83
CA ASP A 258 -23.12 6.88 -42.23
C ASP A 258 -23.58 6.45 -43.63
N CYS A 259 -22.65 6.51 -44.58
CA CYS A 259 -22.85 6.13 -45.97
C CYS A 259 -22.75 4.61 -46.23
N SER A 260 -22.40 3.81 -45.22
CA SER A 260 -22.29 2.33 -45.29
C SER A 260 -23.60 1.59 -44.97
N LEU A 261 -24.56 2.29 -44.34
CA LEU A 261 -25.90 1.76 -44.05
C LEU A 261 -26.63 1.31 -45.31
N ARG A 262 -27.57 0.36 -45.14
CA ARG A 262 -28.29 -0.32 -46.23
C ARG A 262 -29.80 -0.30 -46.00
N ASP A 263 -30.56 -0.02 -47.06
CA ASP A 263 -32.03 -0.11 -47.05
C ASP A 263 -32.51 -1.57 -46.90
N SER A 264 -33.84 -1.80 -46.83
CA SER A 264 -34.42 -3.15 -46.71
C SER A 264 -34.14 -4.06 -47.92
N ASN A 265 -33.64 -3.52 -49.03
CA ASN A 265 -33.21 -4.25 -50.22
C ASN A 265 -31.69 -4.52 -50.24
N GLY A 266 -30.95 -4.05 -49.23
CA GLY A 266 -29.49 -4.15 -49.12
C GLY A 266 -28.72 -3.02 -49.80
N THR A 267 -29.38 -1.95 -50.25
CA THR A 267 -28.85 -0.87 -51.08
C THR A 267 -28.26 0.26 -50.24
N THR A 268 -27.04 0.71 -50.54
CA THR A 268 -26.41 1.88 -49.92
C THR A 268 -26.84 3.20 -50.57
N ALA A 269 -26.58 4.34 -49.90
CA ALA A 269 -26.86 5.67 -50.46
C ALA A 269 -26.16 5.93 -51.81
N VAL A 270 -24.94 5.40 -52.00
CA VAL A 270 -24.19 5.50 -53.28
C VAL A 270 -24.86 4.68 -54.38
N GLU A 271 -25.38 3.49 -54.05
CA GLU A 271 -26.05 2.61 -55.02
C GLU A 271 -27.43 3.16 -55.40
N LEU A 272 -28.15 3.76 -54.46
CA LEU A 272 -29.40 4.49 -54.73
C LEU A 272 -29.16 5.71 -55.63
N ALA A 273 -28.19 6.56 -55.31
CA ALA A 273 -27.83 7.71 -56.15
C ALA A 273 -27.41 7.29 -57.57
N LYS A 274 -26.69 6.16 -57.73
CA LYS A 274 -26.39 5.57 -59.05
C LYS A 274 -27.66 5.09 -59.77
N ARG A 275 -28.60 4.43 -59.07
CA ARG A 275 -29.84 3.90 -59.65
C ARG A 275 -30.76 5.00 -60.16
N GLU A 276 -30.87 6.10 -59.42
CA GLU A 276 -31.65 7.29 -59.82
C GLU A 276 -30.84 8.28 -60.69
N ASN A 277 -29.65 7.89 -61.19
CA ASN A 277 -28.78 8.63 -62.11
C ASN A 277 -28.26 10.01 -61.60
N GLN A 278 -28.02 10.13 -60.29
CA GLN A 278 -27.56 11.36 -59.61
C GLN A 278 -26.03 11.42 -59.49
N LEU A 279 -25.34 11.72 -60.60
CA LEU A 279 -23.88 11.62 -60.71
C LEU A 279 -23.12 12.49 -59.69
N ASP A 280 -23.56 13.72 -59.44
CA ASP A 280 -22.85 14.66 -58.57
C ASP A 280 -22.86 14.20 -57.10
N ALA A 281 -24.01 13.69 -56.62
CA ALA A 281 -24.14 13.08 -55.30
C ALA A 281 -23.27 11.81 -55.19
N VAL A 282 -23.16 11.02 -56.27
CA VAL A 282 -22.27 9.86 -56.33
C VAL A 282 -20.80 10.30 -56.20
N GLU A 283 -20.36 11.36 -56.88
CA GLU A 283 -18.99 11.85 -56.75
C GLU A 283 -18.69 12.35 -55.33
N VAL A 284 -19.57 13.16 -54.74
CA VAL A 284 -19.42 13.68 -53.37
C VAL A 284 -19.25 12.54 -52.35
N ILE A 285 -20.14 11.53 -52.35
CA ILE A 285 -20.06 10.43 -51.36
C ILE A 285 -18.81 9.56 -51.60
N ASN A 286 -18.40 9.32 -52.86
CA ASN A 286 -17.19 8.55 -53.15
C ASN A 286 -15.90 9.30 -52.77
N ASN A 287 -15.86 10.63 -52.91
CA ASN A 287 -14.73 11.44 -52.45
C ASN A 287 -14.69 11.51 -50.91
N HIS A 288 -15.84 11.58 -50.23
CA HIS A 288 -15.89 11.47 -48.76
C HIS A 288 -15.37 10.11 -48.27
N LEU A 289 -15.88 8.99 -48.81
CA LEU A 289 -15.42 7.62 -48.51
C LEU A 289 -13.89 7.48 -48.63
N ARG A 290 -13.32 7.90 -49.77
CA ARG A 290 -11.86 7.88 -50.01
C ARG A 290 -11.07 8.72 -49.01
N THR A 291 -11.64 9.82 -48.54
CA THR A 291 -10.98 10.70 -47.56
C THR A 291 -10.96 10.06 -46.18
N VAL A 292 -12.07 9.43 -45.78
CA VAL A 292 -12.22 8.71 -44.50
C VAL A 292 -11.30 7.48 -44.44
N ASP A 293 -11.31 6.62 -45.46
CA ASP A 293 -10.47 5.41 -45.51
C ASP A 293 -8.98 5.75 -45.42
N CYS A 294 -8.51 6.77 -46.16
CA CYS A 294 -7.11 7.20 -46.12
C CYS A 294 -6.70 7.73 -44.74
N ASN A 295 -7.54 8.54 -44.08
CA ASN A 295 -7.22 9.10 -42.76
C ASN A 295 -7.12 8.01 -41.70
N ILE A 296 -8.10 7.10 -41.62
CA ILE A 296 -8.14 6.02 -40.62
C ILE A 296 -6.89 5.14 -40.71
N ASP A 297 -6.46 4.85 -41.94
CA ASP A 297 -5.33 3.95 -42.18
C ASP A 297 -3.98 4.66 -41.94
N GLU A 298 -3.87 5.99 -42.06
CA GLU A 298 -2.70 6.74 -41.59
C GLU A 298 -2.68 6.94 -40.07
N GLU A 299 -3.81 7.31 -39.45
CA GLU A 299 -3.92 7.51 -38.00
C GLU A 299 -3.54 6.25 -37.22
N LYS A 300 -4.03 5.07 -37.63
CA LYS A 300 -3.62 3.78 -37.05
C LYS A 300 -2.11 3.56 -37.12
N LYS A 301 -1.49 3.79 -38.28
CA LYS A 301 -0.03 3.68 -38.46
C LYS A 301 0.74 4.69 -37.60
N LEU A 302 0.19 5.88 -37.33
CA LEU A 302 0.78 6.87 -36.43
C LEU A 302 0.71 6.44 -34.96
N ILE A 303 -0.42 5.86 -34.54
CA ILE A 303 -0.62 5.33 -33.17
C ILE A 303 0.30 4.13 -32.94
N GLU A 304 0.35 3.17 -33.86
CA GLU A 304 1.29 2.04 -33.80
C GLU A 304 2.74 2.51 -33.71
N LYS A 305 3.15 3.47 -34.55
CA LYS A 305 4.50 4.04 -34.54
C LYS A 305 4.82 4.76 -33.22
N TYR A 306 3.85 5.46 -32.64
CA TYR A 306 4.01 6.08 -31.31
C TYR A 306 4.20 5.01 -30.23
N ILE A 307 3.31 4.01 -30.17
CA ILE A 307 3.36 2.92 -29.19
C ILE A 307 4.66 2.10 -29.31
N GLN A 308 5.20 1.91 -30.52
CA GLN A 308 6.50 1.27 -30.73
C GLN A 308 7.69 2.13 -30.27
N SER A 309 7.54 3.45 -30.21
CA SER A 309 8.60 4.40 -29.86
C SER A 309 8.67 4.75 -28.36
N VAL A 310 7.58 4.57 -27.61
CA VAL A 310 7.47 4.94 -26.19
C VAL A 310 7.45 3.72 -25.30
N ASN A 311 8.28 3.70 -24.25
CA ASN A 311 8.28 2.64 -23.25
C ASN A 311 6.94 2.59 -22.48
N PRO A 312 6.16 1.49 -22.57
CA PRO A 312 4.85 1.40 -21.92
C PRO A 312 4.86 1.41 -20.39
N GLN A 313 6.03 1.32 -19.73
CA GLN A 313 6.15 1.39 -18.28
C GLN A 313 6.27 2.83 -17.76
N SER A 314 7.04 3.67 -18.43
CA SER A 314 7.23 5.10 -18.09
C SER A 314 6.01 5.98 -18.40
N VAL A 315 6.03 7.22 -17.91
CA VAL A 315 5.12 8.30 -18.35
C VAL A 315 5.81 9.11 -19.46
N ASP A 316 5.10 9.42 -20.54
CA ASP A 316 5.60 10.34 -21.56
C ASP A 316 5.43 11.80 -21.09
N VAL A 317 6.55 12.38 -20.67
CA VAL A 317 6.65 13.78 -20.22
C VAL A 317 6.48 14.76 -21.38
N VAL A 318 6.93 14.40 -22.59
CA VAL A 318 6.90 15.27 -23.78
C VAL A 318 5.49 15.33 -24.35
N LEU A 319 4.75 14.22 -24.33
CA LEU A 319 3.33 14.23 -24.69
C LEU A 319 2.51 15.12 -23.74
N ILE A 320 2.79 15.04 -22.43
CA ILE A 320 2.13 15.91 -21.43
C ILE A 320 2.48 17.39 -21.66
N GLU A 321 3.76 17.72 -21.88
CA GLU A 321 4.19 19.09 -22.16
C GLU A 321 3.50 19.66 -23.42
N LYS A 322 3.48 18.90 -24.52
CA LYS A 322 2.78 19.27 -25.77
C LYS A 322 1.28 19.45 -25.54
N LEU A 323 0.64 18.58 -24.75
CA LEU A 323 -0.81 18.65 -24.48
C LEU A 323 -1.19 19.82 -23.57
N VAL A 324 -0.42 20.09 -22.50
CA VAL A 324 -0.61 21.28 -21.67
C VAL A 324 -0.41 22.55 -22.50
N SER A 325 0.57 22.58 -23.41
CA SER A 325 0.79 23.69 -24.35
C SER A 325 -0.38 23.86 -25.32
N LYS A 326 -0.90 22.76 -25.90
CA LYS A 326 -2.06 22.81 -26.80
C LYS A 326 -3.30 23.37 -26.10
N ILE A 327 -3.62 22.87 -24.91
CA ILE A 327 -4.76 23.35 -24.11
C ILE A 327 -4.62 24.85 -23.81
N CYS A 328 -3.46 25.31 -23.33
CA CYS A 328 -3.24 26.72 -22.97
C CYS A 328 -3.19 27.69 -24.18
N ASN A 329 -3.08 27.18 -25.41
CA ASN A 329 -3.19 28.00 -26.63
C ASN A 329 -4.58 27.94 -27.26
N ASP A 330 -5.42 26.96 -26.89
CA ASP A 330 -6.77 26.76 -27.42
C ASP A 330 -7.87 27.36 -26.51
N SER A 331 -7.65 27.48 -25.19
CA SER A 331 -8.63 27.98 -24.21
C SER A 331 -8.00 28.49 -22.91
N ASP A 332 -8.53 29.62 -22.41
CA ASP A 332 -8.20 30.21 -21.11
C ASP A 332 -9.04 29.63 -19.95
N ASP A 333 -10.05 28.79 -20.22
CA ASP A 333 -11.09 28.38 -19.26
C ASP A 333 -10.60 27.47 -18.12
N GLY A 334 -10.52 28.00 -16.89
CA GLY A 334 -10.27 27.23 -15.66
C GLY A 334 -8.85 26.64 -15.52
N ALA A 335 -8.74 25.57 -14.71
CA ALA A 335 -7.48 24.94 -14.32
C ALA A 335 -7.26 23.57 -14.98
N ILE A 336 -5.99 23.20 -15.14
CA ILE A 336 -5.53 21.90 -15.65
C ILE A 336 -5.04 21.04 -14.47
N LEU A 337 -5.53 19.80 -14.36
CA LEU A 337 -5.12 18.80 -13.38
C LEU A 337 -4.46 17.61 -14.09
N VAL A 338 -3.20 17.31 -13.77
CA VAL A 338 -2.41 16.24 -14.40
C VAL A 338 -2.17 15.11 -13.38
N PHE A 339 -2.66 13.90 -13.66
CA PHE A 339 -2.46 12.71 -12.84
C PHE A 339 -1.27 11.87 -13.31
N VAL A 340 -0.29 11.68 -12.42
CA VAL A 340 0.94 10.88 -12.65
C VAL A 340 1.30 9.96 -11.47
N PRO A 341 2.15 8.94 -11.66
CA PRO A 341 2.37 7.91 -10.64
C PRO A 341 3.05 8.39 -9.35
N GLY A 342 3.95 9.37 -9.43
CA GLY A 342 4.69 9.81 -8.24
C GLY A 342 5.52 11.09 -8.41
N TRP A 343 6.21 11.45 -7.34
CA TRP A 343 7.00 12.68 -7.22
C TRP A 343 8.04 12.88 -8.32
N ASP A 344 8.70 11.81 -8.76
CA ASP A 344 9.75 11.88 -9.77
C ASP A 344 9.19 12.32 -11.13
N ASP A 345 7.96 11.94 -11.43
CA ASP A 345 7.26 12.27 -12.69
C ASP A 345 6.67 13.68 -12.63
N ILE A 346 6.10 14.06 -11.47
CA ILE A 346 5.72 15.47 -11.15
C ILE A 346 6.93 16.40 -11.35
N LYS A 347 8.11 16.01 -10.88
CA LYS A 347 9.34 16.80 -11.03
C LYS A 347 9.77 16.90 -12.51
N LYS A 348 9.85 15.78 -13.25
CA LYS A 348 10.20 15.79 -14.69
C LYS A 348 9.30 16.74 -15.49
N ILE A 349 7.98 16.66 -15.29
CA ILE A 349 7.00 17.50 -16.00
C ILE A 349 7.14 18.96 -15.60
N ARG A 350 7.34 19.26 -14.31
CA ARG A 350 7.57 20.64 -13.85
C ARG A 350 8.86 21.23 -14.43
N GLU A 351 9.94 20.45 -14.50
CA GLU A 351 11.20 20.88 -15.12
C GLU A 351 11.07 21.09 -16.63
N ALA A 352 10.34 20.22 -17.34
CA ALA A 352 10.06 20.39 -18.77
C ALA A 352 9.23 21.66 -19.04
N LEU A 353 8.13 21.87 -18.30
CA LEU A 353 7.31 23.08 -18.42
C LEU A 353 8.13 24.34 -18.13
N LEU A 354 8.86 24.41 -17.00
CA LEU A 354 9.65 25.61 -16.64
C LEU A 354 10.87 25.85 -17.54
N ALA A 355 11.36 24.84 -18.27
CA ALA A 355 12.38 25.02 -19.29
C ALA A 355 11.83 25.71 -20.56
N SER A 356 10.51 25.68 -20.78
CA SER A 356 9.85 26.40 -21.87
C SER A 356 9.62 27.86 -21.49
N SER A 357 10.11 28.77 -22.34
CA SER A 357 9.96 30.22 -22.15
C SER A 357 8.51 30.72 -22.15
N TYR A 358 7.57 29.91 -22.65
CA TYR A 358 6.13 30.19 -22.60
C TYR A 358 5.55 30.01 -21.20
N PHE A 359 5.93 28.94 -20.49
CA PHE A 359 5.39 28.60 -19.16
C PHE A 359 6.15 29.21 -17.98
N ASN A 360 7.37 29.71 -18.21
CA ASN A 360 8.17 30.37 -17.18
C ASN A 360 7.72 31.83 -16.87
N ASP A 361 6.55 32.23 -17.37
CA ASP A 361 5.90 33.52 -17.09
C ASP A 361 4.95 33.38 -15.89
N GLU A 362 5.44 33.69 -14.69
CA GLU A 362 4.66 33.63 -13.43
C GLU A 362 3.41 34.54 -13.44
N SER A 363 3.32 35.53 -14.34
CA SER A 363 2.10 36.34 -14.47
C SER A 363 0.96 35.60 -15.18
N LYS A 364 1.30 34.61 -16.01
CA LYS A 364 0.34 33.81 -16.81
C LYS A 364 0.15 32.39 -16.32
N PHE A 365 1.13 31.77 -15.65
CA PHE A 365 1.07 30.35 -15.30
C PHE A 365 1.41 30.07 -13.84
N LEU A 366 0.45 29.48 -13.11
CA LEU A 366 0.61 29.06 -11.72
C LEU A 366 0.79 27.53 -11.65
N ILE A 367 2.05 27.08 -11.78
CA ILE A 367 2.40 25.65 -11.77
C ILE A 367 2.56 25.15 -10.34
N LEU A 368 1.55 24.43 -9.86
CA LEU A 368 1.48 23.82 -8.53
C LEU A 368 1.80 22.32 -8.57
N SER A 369 2.29 21.81 -7.45
CA SER A 369 2.59 20.39 -7.28
C SER A 369 1.84 19.87 -6.05
N LEU A 370 1.08 18.79 -6.22
CA LEU A 370 0.18 18.25 -5.20
C LEU A 370 0.51 16.78 -4.94
N HIS A 371 1.37 16.54 -3.95
CA HIS A 371 1.86 15.23 -3.55
C HIS A 371 2.15 15.20 -2.04
N SER A 372 2.21 14.02 -1.42
CA SER A 372 2.47 13.85 0.03
C SER A 372 3.78 14.50 0.49
N MET A 373 4.81 14.51 -0.35
CA MET A 373 6.11 15.15 -0.05
C MET A 373 6.04 16.69 0.03
N VAL A 374 5.05 17.33 -0.62
CA VAL A 374 4.86 18.78 -0.59
C VAL A 374 4.50 19.26 0.84
N PRO A 375 4.96 20.43 1.30
CA PRO A 375 4.52 21.01 2.57
C PRO A 375 3.02 21.33 2.59
N SER A 376 2.37 21.14 3.74
CA SER A 376 0.92 21.31 3.88
C SER A 376 0.40 22.75 3.70
N LYS A 377 1.30 23.76 3.73
CA LYS A 377 0.96 25.13 3.35
C LYS A 377 0.80 25.25 1.84
N ASP A 378 1.76 24.69 1.11
CA ASP A 378 1.86 24.79 -0.35
C ASP A 378 0.80 23.89 -1.01
N GLN A 379 0.50 22.73 -0.41
CA GLN A 379 -0.69 21.92 -0.74
C GLN A 379 -1.99 22.72 -0.61
N LYS A 380 -2.12 23.65 0.35
CA LYS A 380 -3.34 24.47 0.51
C LYS A 380 -3.50 25.55 -0.57
N LEU A 381 -2.48 25.81 -1.40
CA LEU A 381 -2.58 26.75 -2.52
C LEU A 381 -3.45 26.21 -3.66
N VAL A 382 -3.58 24.88 -3.83
CA VAL A 382 -4.35 24.31 -4.95
C VAL A 382 -5.83 24.64 -4.89
N PHE A 383 -6.38 24.83 -3.68
CA PHE A 383 -7.76 25.22 -3.41
C PHE A 383 -8.03 26.72 -3.59
N GLN A 384 -6.99 27.53 -3.85
CA GLN A 384 -7.14 28.96 -4.10
C GLN A 384 -7.37 29.19 -5.60
N GLN A 385 -8.24 30.16 -5.92
CA GLN A 385 -8.37 30.63 -7.30
C GLN A 385 -7.06 31.33 -7.71
N PRO A 386 -6.62 31.17 -8.98
CA PRO A 386 -5.45 31.90 -9.47
C PRO A 386 -5.73 33.41 -9.62
N PRO A 387 -4.69 34.25 -9.76
CA PRO A 387 -4.84 35.64 -10.16
C PRO A 387 -5.60 35.79 -11.49
N ALA A 388 -6.27 36.93 -11.69
CA ALA A 388 -6.95 37.21 -12.95
C ALA A 388 -5.96 37.23 -14.13
N GLY A 389 -6.26 36.48 -15.19
CA GLY A 389 -5.34 36.27 -16.33
C GLY A 389 -4.26 35.21 -16.11
N CYS A 390 -4.27 34.49 -14.98
CA CYS A 390 -3.31 33.44 -14.67
C CYS A 390 -3.96 32.03 -14.72
N ARG A 391 -3.39 31.16 -15.55
CA ARG A 391 -3.80 29.76 -15.75
C ARG A 391 -3.18 28.86 -14.68
N LYS A 392 -4.01 28.17 -13.88
CA LYS A 392 -3.54 27.23 -12.86
C LYS A 392 -3.29 25.83 -13.44
N ILE A 393 -2.10 25.27 -13.19
CA ILE A 393 -1.69 23.94 -13.65
C ILE A 393 -1.25 23.12 -12.42
N ILE A 394 -1.93 22.02 -12.13
CA ILE A 394 -1.73 21.20 -10.93
C ILE A 394 -1.19 19.83 -11.33
N LEU A 395 0.04 19.53 -10.93
CA LEU A 395 0.69 18.24 -11.15
C LEU A 395 0.51 17.36 -9.90
N SER A 396 -0.20 16.23 -10.00
CA SER A 396 -0.63 15.44 -8.84
C SER A 396 -0.56 13.92 -9.04
N THR A 397 -0.72 13.18 -7.94
CA THR A 397 -0.96 11.73 -7.94
C THR A 397 -2.43 11.45 -7.62
N ASN A 398 -2.78 10.18 -7.34
CA ASN A 398 -4.07 9.76 -6.80
C ASN A 398 -4.56 10.50 -5.53
N ILE A 399 -3.75 11.36 -4.89
CA ILE A 399 -4.21 12.26 -3.81
C ILE A 399 -5.36 13.19 -4.25
N ALA A 400 -5.48 13.48 -5.55
CA ALA A 400 -6.58 14.27 -6.13
C ALA A 400 -7.78 13.43 -6.64
N GLU A 401 -7.72 12.09 -6.55
CA GLU A 401 -8.65 11.18 -7.23
C GLU A 401 -10.02 11.04 -6.55
N THR A 402 -10.04 11.03 -5.21
CA THR A 402 -11.25 10.90 -4.38
C THR A 402 -11.40 12.08 -3.42
N SER A 403 -10.60 12.09 -2.34
CA SER A 403 -10.80 12.93 -1.15
C SER A 403 -10.38 14.41 -1.24
N VAL A 404 -10.02 14.92 -2.42
CA VAL A 404 -9.61 16.33 -2.62
C VAL A 404 -10.43 16.96 -3.74
N THR A 405 -11.18 18.01 -3.40
CA THR A 405 -12.01 18.77 -4.35
C THR A 405 -11.30 20.07 -4.73
N ILE A 406 -11.17 20.33 -6.03
CA ILE A 406 -10.56 21.55 -6.56
C ILE A 406 -11.54 22.10 -7.57
N ASP A 407 -12.21 23.19 -7.20
CA ASP A 407 -13.52 23.54 -7.77
C ASP A 407 -13.41 24.25 -9.14
N ASP A 408 -12.22 24.71 -9.52
CA ASP A 408 -11.93 25.40 -10.79
C ASP A 408 -11.23 24.52 -11.84
N VAL A 409 -11.12 23.20 -11.62
CA VAL A 409 -10.59 22.25 -12.62
C VAL A 409 -11.61 22.04 -13.73
N VAL A 410 -11.15 22.23 -14.98
CA VAL A 410 -11.94 22.03 -16.22
C VAL A 410 -11.27 20.99 -17.11
N TYR A 411 -9.94 20.91 -17.08
CA TYR A 411 -9.13 20.04 -17.92
C TYR A 411 -8.41 19.01 -17.05
N VAL A 412 -8.59 17.73 -17.36
CA VAL A 412 -7.86 16.63 -16.72
C VAL A 412 -6.96 15.95 -17.76
N ILE A 413 -5.71 15.67 -17.39
CA ILE A 413 -4.79 14.83 -18.16
C ILE A 413 -4.43 13.63 -17.29
N ASP A 414 -4.78 12.43 -17.74
CA ASP A 414 -4.59 11.19 -16.99
C ASP A 414 -3.56 10.28 -17.67
N SER A 415 -2.43 10.02 -17.00
CA SER A 415 -1.42 9.07 -17.46
C SER A 415 -1.84 7.60 -17.36
N GLY A 416 -3.04 7.29 -16.83
CA GLY A 416 -3.57 5.94 -16.67
C GLY A 416 -2.88 5.10 -15.61
N LYS A 417 -2.02 5.71 -14.78
CA LYS A 417 -1.12 5.01 -13.86
C LYS A 417 -1.13 5.60 -12.45
N MET A 418 -0.64 4.81 -11.49
CA MET A 418 -0.39 5.19 -10.09
C MET A 418 0.79 4.39 -9.52
N LYS A 419 1.40 4.85 -8.42
CA LYS A 419 2.28 3.99 -7.60
C LYS A 419 1.46 3.28 -6.52
N GLU A 420 1.64 1.98 -6.40
CA GLU A 420 0.85 1.08 -5.56
C GLU A 420 1.76 0.15 -4.75
N LYS A 421 1.40 -0.10 -3.49
CA LYS A 421 2.07 -1.09 -2.64
C LYS A 421 1.49 -2.48 -2.92
N SER A 422 2.38 -3.42 -3.19
CA SER A 422 2.08 -4.83 -3.50
C SER A 422 2.99 -5.73 -2.66
N TYR A 423 2.38 -6.53 -1.80
CA TYR A 423 3.02 -7.58 -1.01
C TYR A 423 2.92 -8.93 -1.72
N ASP A 424 4.05 -9.63 -1.86
CA ASP A 424 4.09 -11.04 -2.22
C ASP A 424 4.26 -11.90 -0.95
N PRO A 425 3.26 -12.71 -0.56
CA PRO A 425 3.35 -13.52 0.65
C PRO A 425 4.32 -14.70 0.51
N TYR A 426 4.67 -15.15 -0.72
CA TYR A 426 5.54 -16.31 -0.90
C TYR A 426 7.03 -15.95 -0.76
N SER A 427 7.43 -14.73 -1.12
CA SER A 427 8.77 -14.19 -0.82
C SER A 427 8.81 -13.32 0.45
N ASN A 428 7.66 -13.02 1.05
CA ASN A 428 7.48 -12.08 2.16
C ASN A 428 7.99 -10.65 1.85
N VAL A 429 7.99 -10.24 0.58
CA VAL A 429 8.50 -8.92 0.15
C VAL A 429 7.36 -7.94 -0.10
N SER A 430 7.42 -6.78 0.56
CA SER A 430 6.62 -5.60 0.20
C SER A 430 7.33 -4.75 -0.85
N THR A 431 6.67 -4.49 -1.98
CA THR A 431 7.19 -3.65 -3.06
C THR A 431 6.29 -2.45 -3.34
N LEU A 432 6.87 -1.30 -3.69
CA LEU A 432 6.17 -0.17 -4.30
C LEU A 432 6.46 -0.15 -5.80
N GLN A 433 5.43 -0.30 -6.63
CA GLN A 433 5.57 -0.37 -8.09
C GLN A 433 4.59 0.57 -8.82
N SER A 434 4.88 0.89 -10.07
CA SER A 434 3.96 1.61 -10.96
C SER A 434 2.96 0.63 -11.56
N SER A 435 1.66 0.83 -11.34
CA SER A 435 0.57 0.01 -11.87
C SER A 435 -0.38 0.83 -12.75
N TRP A 436 -1.06 0.16 -13.68
CA TRP A 436 -2.19 0.74 -14.40
C TRP A 436 -3.40 0.86 -13.47
N ILE A 437 -4.19 1.91 -13.64
CA ILE A 437 -5.36 2.17 -12.79
C ILE A 437 -6.57 1.28 -13.14
N SER A 438 -7.59 1.32 -12.28
CA SER A 438 -8.87 0.65 -12.52
C SER A 438 -9.84 1.50 -13.36
N LYS A 439 -10.85 0.89 -13.99
CA LYS A 439 -11.92 1.63 -14.69
C LYS A 439 -12.71 2.55 -13.74
N ALA A 440 -12.82 2.18 -12.46
CA ALA A 440 -13.36 3.08 -11.44
C ALA A 440 -12.49 4.33 -11.26
N SER A 441 -11.16 4.17 -11.18
CA SER A 441 -10.20 5.27 -11.11
C SER A 441 -10.24 6.18 -12.34
N VAL A 442 -10.36 5.62 -13.56
CA VAL A 442 -10.53 6.38 -14.81
C VAL A 442 -11.70 7.37 -14.66
N LYS A 443 -12.89 6.87 -14.28
CA LYS A 443 -14.10 7.68 -14.08
C LYS A 443 -13.99 8.67 -12.92
N GLN A 444 -13.23 8.34 -11.87
CA GLN A 444 -13.00 9.25 -10.74
C GLN A 444 -12.04 10.41 -11.08
N ARG A 445 -11.08 10.19 -11.99
CA ARG A 445 -10.20 11.23 -12.54
C ARG A 445 -10.95 12.11 -13.54
N GLU A 446 -11.69 11.50 -14.47
CA GLU A 446 -12.60 12.16 -15.41
C GLU A 446 -13.57 13.10 -14.67
N GLY A 447 -14.25 12.59 -13.64
CA GLY A 447 -15.18 13.34 -12.78
C GLY A 447 -14.56 14.48 -11.94
N ARG A 448 -13.24 14.76 -12.07
CA ARG A 448 -12.64 16.00 -11.52
C ARG A 448 -12.86 17.21 -12.44
N ALA A 449 -13.05 17.00 -13.74
CA ALA A 449 -13.28 18.07 -14.71
C ALA A 449 -14.74 18.61 -14.70
N GLY A 450 -15.73 17.73 -14.46
CA GLY A 450 -17.16 18.07 -14.56
C GLY A 450 -17.81 18.64 -13.29
N ARG A 451 -17.04 19.27 -12.39
CA ARG A 451 -17.55 19.62 -11.04
C ARG A 451 -18.38 20.89 -10.98
N CYS A 452 -17.93 21.96 -11.65
CA CYS A 452 -18.56 23.29 -11.56
C CYS A 452 -18.96 23.88 -12.93
N GLN A 453 -18.50 23.26 -14.01
CA GLN A 453 -18.85 23.56 -15.40
C GLN A 453 -18.48 22.36 -16.28
N PRO A 454 -18.91 22.29 -17.56
CA PRO A 454 -18.49 21.22 -18.48
C PRO A 454 -16.97 21.16 -18.62
N GLY A 455 -16.43 19.96 -18.80
CA GLY A 455 -14.99 19.73 -18.76
C GLY A 455 -14.48 18.75 -19.80
N ILE A 456 -13.16 18.56 -19.85
CA ILE A 456 -12.48 17.70 -20.81
C ILE A 456 -11.46 16.82 -20.08
N CYS A 457 -11.43 15.52 -20.39
CA CYS A 457 -10.47 14.56 -19.86
C CYS A 457 -9.66 13.93 -21.00
N TYR A 458 -8.34 13.91 -20.89
CA TYR A 458 -7.42 13.31 -21.85
C TYR A 458 -6.71 12.11 -21.21
N HIS A 459 -7.07 10.91 -21.64
CA HIS A 459 -6.46 9.66 -21.23
C HIS A 459 -5.26 9.34 -22.14
N LEU A 460 -4.06 9.25 -21.57
CA LEU A 460 -2.82 8.99 -22.32
C LEU A 460 -2.58 7.50 -22.58
N PHE A 461 -3.67 6.78 -22.86
CA PHE A 461 -3.74 5.37 -23.19
C PHE A 461 -4.91 5.14 -24.17
N THR A 462 -4.91 4.01 -24.86
CA THR A 462 -5.93 3.74 -25.89
C THR A 462 -7.23 3.18 -25.32
N ARG A 463 -8.35 3.27 -26.07
CA ARG A 463 -9.60 2.56 -25.72
C ARG A 463 -9.38 1.05 -25.56
N ASP A 464 -8.52 0.42 -26.38
CA ASP A 464 -8.12 -0.98 -26.19
C ASP A 464 -7.42 -1.22 -24.83
N ARG A 465 -6.55 -0.30 -24.41
CA ARG A 465 -5.93 -0.38 -23.08
C ARG A 465 -7.01 -0.25 -22.00
N GLU A 466 -7.91 0.72 -22.11
CA GLU A 466 -9.03 0.90 -21.17
C GLU A 466 -9.87 -0.38 -21.07
N ALA A 467 -10.24 -0.99 -22.20
CA ALA A 467 -10.98 -2.24 -22.24
C ALA A 467 -10.29 -3.37 -21.44
N THR A 468 -8.96 -3.45 -21.45
CA THR A 468 -8.18 -4.41 -20.65
C THR A 468 -8.01 -4.06 -19.16
N LEU A 469 -8.36 -2.85 -18.71
CA LEU A 469 -8.22 -2.47 -17.30
C LEU A 469 -9.21 -3.23 -16.39
N PRO A 470 -8.80 -3.56 -15.16
CA PRO A 470 -9.70 -4.15 -14.17
C PRO A 470 -10.79 -3.15 -13.77
N SER A 471 -12.01 -3.62 -13.49
CA SER A 471 -13.13 -2.75 -13.11
C SER A 471 -12.84 -1.94 -11.84
N PHE A 472 -12.19 -2.57 -10.87
CA PHE A 472 -11.82 -1.99 -9.57
C PHE A 472 -10.37 -2.35 -9.20
N GLN A 473 -9.79 -1.61 -8.27
CA GLN A 473 -8.48 -1.92 -7.69
C GLN A 473 -8.56 -3.17 -6.80
N ILE A 474 -7.45 -3.89 -6.65
CA ILE A 474 -7.38 -5.03 -5.73
C ILE A 474 -7.48 -4.51 -4.28
N PRO A 475 -8.40 -5.04 -3.44
CA PRO A 475 -8.57 -4.65 -2.03
C PRO A 475 -7.27 -4.76 -1.23
N GLU A 476 -7.01 -3.80 -0.33
CA GLU A 476 -5.74 -3.75 0.41
C GLU A 476 -5.48 -5.00 1.24
N ILE A 477 -6.56 -5.62 1.77
CA ILE A 477 -6.50 -6.87 2.54
C ILE A 477 -5.90 -8.05 1.74
N LYS A 478 -5.94 -8.00 0.40
CA LYS A 478 -5.34 -9.00 -0.49
C LYS A 478 -3.91 -8.66 -0.97
N ARG A 479 -3.44 -7.42 -0.80
CA ARG A 479 -2.15 -6.93 -1.34
C ARG A 479 -1.20 -6.26 -0.34
N MET A 480 -1.50 -6.34 0.96
CA MET A 480 -0.70 -5.77 2.06
C MET A 480 -0.46 -6.82 3.15
N PRO A 481 0.59 -6.68 3.99
CA PRO A 481 0.72 -7.42 5.25
C PRO A 481 -0.45 -7.11 6.20
N ILE A 482 -0.77 -8.03 7.13
CA ILE A 482 -1.99 -7.95 7.96
C ILE A 482 -1.76 -8.26 9.46
N GLU A 483 -0.53 -8.30 9.94
CA GLU A 483 -0.17 -8.57 11.35
C GLU A 483 -0.81 -7.57 12.35
N GLU A 484 -0.90 -6.27 12.03
CA GLU A 484 -1.66 -5.30 12.86
C GLU A 484 -3.18 -5.59 12.85
N LEU A 485 -3.71 -6.30 11.84
CA LEU A 485 -5.11 -6.75 11.77
C LEU A 485 -5.32 -8.05 12.56
N CYS A 486 -4.44 -9.03 12.40
CA CYS A 486 -4.44 -10.29 13.15
C CYS A 486 -4.37 -10.05 14.67
N LEU A 487 -3.55 -9.09 15.12
CA LEU A 487 -3.50 -8.72 16.53
C LEU A 487 -4.79 -8.04 17.00
N GLN A 488 -5.41 -7.19 16.18
CA GLN A 488 -6.70 -6.57 16.51
C GLN A 488 -7.84 -7.59 16.60
N ILE A 489 -7.84 -8.62 15.75
CA ILE A 489 -8.76 -9.76 15.86
C ILE A 489 -8.60 -10.44 17.22
N LYS A 490 -7.36 -10.79 17.61
CA LYS A 490 -7.07 -11.44 18.90
C LYS A 490 -7.31 -10.56 20.13
N MET A 491 -7.25 -9.23 19.98
CA MET A 491 -7.66 -8.29 21.04
C MET A 491 -9.18 -8.19 21.21
N MET A 492 -9.96 -8.49 20.17
CA MET A 492 -11.42 -8.48 20.20
C MET A 492 -11.98 -9.79 20.78
N ASP A 493 -11.39 -10.92 20.36
CA ASP A 493 -11.67 -12.27 20.84
C ASP A 493 -10.34 -13.06 20.91
N PRO A 494 -9.78 -13.30 22.10
CA PRO A 494 -8.53 -14.05 22.27
C PRO A 494 -8.60 -15.51 21.81
N ASP A 495 -9.78 -16.13 21.88
CA ASP A 495 -10.00 -17.56 21.65
C ASP A 495 -10.39 -17.86 20.19
N CYS A 496 -10.80 -16.86 19.39
CA CYS A 496 -11.13 -17.08 17.98
C CYS A 496 -9.94 -17.58 17.14
N ASN A 497 -10.22 -18.32 16.07
CA ASN A 497 -9.22 -18.56 15.02
C ASN A 497 -9.24 -17.41 14.00
N ILE A 498 -8.06 -16.84 13.73
CA ILE A 498 -7.91 -15.62 12.93
C ILE A 498 -8.39 -15.83 11.49
N GLU A 499 -8.07 -16.98 10.88
CA GLU A 499 -8.47 -17.31 9.51
C GLU A 499 -10.00 -17.40 9.39
N THR A 500 -10.67 -18.03 10.34
CA THR A 500 -12.14 -18.16 10.37
C THR A 500 -12.84 -16.80 10.43
N ILE A 501 -12.24 -15.82 11.12
CA ILE A 501 -12.74 -14.44 11.16
C ILE A 501 -12.44 -13.70 9.84
N LEU A 502 -11.22 -13.82 9.29
CA LEU A 502 -10.85 -13.18 8.03
C LEU A 502 -11.58 -13.73 6.81
N ARG A 503 -12.02 -14.99 6.84
CA ARG A 503 -12.90 -15.61 5.82
C ARG A 503 -14.29 -14.97 5.73
N LYS A 504 -14.68 -14.11 6.68
CA LYS A 504 -15.96 -13.39 6.67
C LYS A 504 -15.96 -12.07 5.88
N THR A 505 -14.80 -11.52 5.51
CA THR A 505 -14.71 -10.24 4.80
C THR A 505 -15.27 -10.33 3.37
N ILE A 506 -15.55 -9.19 2.75
CA ILE A 506 -16.05 -9.11 1.37
C ILE A 506 -15.07 -9.82 0.41
N ASP A 507 -13.78 -9.56 0.57
CA ASP A 507 -12.70 -10.23 -0.11
C ASP A 507 -11.72 -10.82 0.92
N PRO A 508 -11.72 -12.15 1.16
CA PRO A 508 -10.80 -12.78 2.09
C PRO A 508 -9.31 -12.66 1.66
N PRO A 509 -8.37 -12.45 2.60
CA PRO A 509 -6.94 -12.46 2.31
C PRO A 509 -6.43 -13.82 1.83
N VAL A 510 -5.27 -13.83 1.18
CA VAL A 510 -4.56 -15.07 0.81
C VAL A 510 -4.09 -15.78 2.09
N HIS A 511 -4.28 -17.10 2.17
CA HIS A 511 -3.92 -17.92 3.35
C HIS A 511 -2.47 -17.68 3.83
N GLU A 512 -1.52 -17.59 2.90
CA GLU A 512 -0.11 -17.38 3.25
C GLU A 512 0.16 -15.98 3.85
N THR A 513 -0.61 -14.96 3.46
CA THR A 513 -0.59 -13.63 4.12
C THR A 513 -1.08 -13.72 5.57
N ILE A 514 -2.07 -14.58 5.86
CA ILE A 514 -2.55 -14.85 7.22
C ILE A 514 -1.47 -15.59 8.03
N ARG A 515 -0.89 -16.64 7.44
CA ARG A 515 0.19 -17.44 8.04
C ARG A 515 1.39 -16.56 8.42
N ASN A 516 1.90 -15.76 7.49
CA ASN A 516 3.01 -14.83 7.74
C ASN A 516 2.66 -13.82 8.84
N GLY A 517 1.43 -13.28 8.83
CA GLY A 517 0.96 -12.37 9.87
C GLY A 517 0.90 -13.02 11.26
N ILE A 518 0.55 -14.30 11.35
CA ILE A 518 0.59 -15.08 12.60
C ILE A 518 2.03 -15.35 13.04
N THR A 519 2.92 -15.78 12.13
CA THR A 519 4.35 -16.01 12.42
C THR A 519 5.00 -14.76 12.99
N VAL A 520 4.83 -13.59 12.35
CA VAL A 520 5.36 -12.30 12.84
C VAL A 520 4.84 -11.96 14.25
N LEU A 521 3.58 -12.29 14.56
CA LEU A 521 3.04 -12.08 15.91
C LEU A 521 3.58 -13.09 16.95
N GLN A 522 3.92 -14.31 16.54
CA GLN A 522 4.60 -15.30 17.40
C GLN A 522 6.06 -14.89 17.65
N ASP A 523 6.78 -14.44 16.62
CA ASP A 523 8.16 -13.96 16.65
C ASP A 523 8.39 -12.72 17.53
N ILE A 524 7.38 -11.84 17.64
CA ILE A 524 7.40 -10.72 18.61
C ILE A 524 6.91 -11.12 20.00
N GLY A 525 6.45 -12.36 20.20
CA GLY A 525 5.87 -12.87 21.44
C GLY A 525 4.47 -12.34 21.75
N ALA A 526 3.76 -11.78 20.76
CA ALA A 526 2.38 -11.29 20.92
C ALA A 526 1.34 -12.43 20.91
N LEU A 527 1.61 -13.49 20.15
CA LEU A 527 0.88 -14.74 20.17
C LEU A 527 1.79 -15.88 20.66
N SER A 528 1.17 -16.90 21.23
CA SER A 528 1.79 -18.21 21.49
C SER A 528 1.75 -19.09 20.22
N HIS A 529 2.48 -20.20 20.23
CA HIS A 529 2.50 -21.16 19.11
C HIS A 529 1.12 -21.76 18.79
N ASP A 530 0.22 -21.82 19.77
CA ASP A 530 -1.20 -22.20 19.65
C ASP A 530 -2.15 -20.99 19.47
N GLU A 531 -1.65 -19.92 18.86
CA GLU A 531 -2.38 -18.69 18.50
C GLU A 531 -3.03 -17.90 19.65
N ARG A 532 -2.84 -18.25 20.94
CA ARG A 532 -3.44 -17.47 22.04
C ARG A 532 -2.73 -16.13 22.23
N LEU A 533 -3.51 -15.08 22.50
CA LEU A 533 -3.01 -13.76 22.85
C LEU A 533 -2.21 -13.83 24.16
N THR A 534 -0.96 -13.35 24.12
CA THR A 534 -0.14 -13.21 25.33
C THR A 534 -0.40 -11.86 26.00
N GLU A 535 -0.04 -11.72 27.28
CA GLU A 535 -0.09 -10.41 27.96
C GLU A 535 0.81 -9.37 27.27
N LEU A 536 1.93 -9.80 26.67
CA LEU A 536 2.77 -8.97 25.82
C LEU A 536 1.99 -8.51 24.57
N GLY A 537 1.27 -9.41 23.90
CA GLY A 537 0.43 -9.09 22.73
C GLY A 537 -0.68 -8.08 23.03
N GLU A 538 -1.38 -8.25 24.16
CA GLU A 538 -2.38 -7.29 24.65
C GLU A 538 -1.77 -5.88 24.74
N LYS A 539 -0.62 -5.75 25.42
CA LYS A 539 0.04 -4.45 25.63
C LYS A 539 0.64 -3.88 24.33
N LEU A 540 1.16 -4.72 23.43
CA LEU A 540 1.69 -4.32 22.12
C LEU A 540 0.59 -3.70 21.24
N GLY A 541 -0.59 -4.33 21.18
CA GLY A 541 -1.72 -3.92 20.32
C GLY A 541 -2.55 -2.76 20.89
N VAL A 542 -2.53 -2.57 22.21
CA VAL A 542 -3.09 -1.39 22.91
C VAL A 542 -2.43 -0.08 22.46
N LEU A 543 -1.16 -0.11 22.02
CA LEU A 543 -0.46 1.09 21.55
C LEU A 543 -0.91 1.52 20.13
N PRO A 544 -0.90 2.83 19.83
CA PRO A 544 -1.35 3.37 18.54
C PRO A 544 -0.24 3.32 17.45
N VAL A 545 0.62 2.30 17.46
CA VAL A 545 1.71 2.07 16.50
C VAL A 545 1.71 0.61 16.02
N HIS A 546 2.59 0.26 15.09
CA HIS A 546 2.73 -1.11 14.59
C HIS A 546 3.31 -2.06 15.67
N PRO A 547 2.95 -3.36 15.74
CA PRO A 547 3.44 -4.25 16.81
C PRO A 547 4.97 -4.37 16.90
N LEU A 548 5.68 -4.38 15.77
CA LEU A 548 7.16 -4.32 15.72
C LEU A 548 7.69 -3.01 16.36
N VAL A 549 7.07 -1.87 16.04
CA VAL A 549 7.38 -0.56 16.61
C VAL A 549 7.07 -0.51 18.11
N SER A 550 6.04 -1.21 18.59
CA SER A 550 5.78 -1.38 20.03
C SER A 550 6.89 -2.20 20.72
N LYS A 551 7.35 -3.33 20.14
CA LYS A 551 8.48 -4.14 20.67
C LYS A 551 9.77 -3.31 20.71
N MET A 552 10.05 -2.54 19.66
CA MET A 552 11.14 -1.57 19.58
C MET A 552 11.09 -0.52 20.71
N LEU A 553 9.93 0.08 20.98
CA LEU A 553 9.80 1.09 22.04
C LEU A 553 10.07 0.49 23.43
N PHE A 554 9.65 -0.74 23.70
CA PHE A 554 9.98 -1.42 24.96
C PHE A 554 11.49 -1.70 25.10
N LEU A 555 12.17 -2.10 24.01
CA LEU A 555 13.64 -2.24 24.00
C LEU A 555 14.34 -0.89 24.23
N ALA A 556 13.84 0.20 23.63
CA ALA A 556 14.39 1.55 23.82
C ALA A 556 14.21 2.10 25.25
N ILE A 557 13.12 1.73 25.94
CA ILE A 557 12.92 2.04 27.37
C ILE A 557 13.98 1.33 28.22
N LEU A 558 14.23 0.04 27.96
CA LEU A 558 15.23 -0.76 28.69
C LEU A 558 16.67 -0.29 28.44
N LEU A 559 17.01 0.00 27.17
CA LEU A 559 18.32 0.51 26.76
C LEU A 559 18.50 2.02 27.00
N LYS A 560 17.48 2.72 27.52
CA LYS A 560 17.50 4.16 27.86
C LYS A 560 17.83 5.08 26.68
N CYS A 561 17.23 4.82 25.54
CA CYS A 561 17.32 5.59 24.30
C CYS A 561 15.93 5.88 23.71
N LEU A 562 14.97 6.23 24.58
CA LEU A 562 13.55 6.38 24.20
C LEU A 562 13.31 7.50 23.18
N ASP A 563 14.03 8.62 23.25
CA ASP A 563 13.77 9.79 22.41
C ASP A 563 14.05 9.58 20.91
N PRO A 564 15.22 9.04 20.47
CA PRO A 564 15.40 8.68 19.06
C PRO A 564 14.38 7.63 18.58
N ALA A 565 14.02 6.66 19.43
CA ALA A 565 13.02 5.65 19.12
C ALA A 565 11.61 6.25 18.90
N LEU A 566 11.21 7.24 19.71
CA LEU A 566 9.98 8.00 19.54
C LEU A 566 9.98 8.84 18.26
N THR A 567 11.12 9.41 17.87
CA THR A 567 11.26 10.14 16.60
C THR A 567 11.08 9.22 15.41
N PHE A 568 11.80 8.09 15.39
CA PHE A 568 11.69 7.10 14.32
C PHE A 568 10.25 6.54 14.21
N ALA A 569 9.66 6.11 15.33
CA ALA A 569 8.27 5.61 15.37
C ALA A 569 7.25 6.61 14.79
N CYS A 570 7.41 7.91 15.04
CA CYS A 570 6.50 8.94 14.52
C CYS A 570 6.81 9.34 13.07
N ALA A 571 8.06 9.21 12.62
CA ALA A 571 8.46 9.52 11.25
C ALA A 571 7.94 8.45 10.26
N SER A 572 8.16 7.17 10.58
CA SER A 572 7.70 6.04 9.75
C SER A 572 6.18 5.94 9.63
N ASP A 573 5.43 6.38 10.65
CA ASP A 573 3.95 6.36 10.66
C ASP A 573 3.31 7.59 9.97
N TYR A 574 4.11 8.62 9.61
CA TYR A 574 3.60 9.88 9.06
C TYR A 574 4.27 10.31 7.75
N LYS A 575 5.52 10.80 7.83
CA LYS A 575 6.21 11.45 6.71
C LYS A 575 7.68 11.75 7.06
N ASP A 576 8.58 11.55 6.08
CA ASP A 576 9.93 12.11 6.10
C ASP A 576 9.90 13.66 6.24
N PRO A 577 10.60 14.25 7.23
CA PRO A 577 10.69 15.70 7.39
C PRO A 577 11.56 16.41 6.33
N PHE A 578 12.41 15.70 5.58
CA PHE A 578 13.21 16.27 4.50
C PHE A 578 12.33 16.58 3.28
N VAL A 579 12.41 17.83 2.84
CA VAL A 579 11.83 18.31 1.58
C VAL A 579 12.95 18.42 0.56
N PHE A 580 12.67 18.06 -0.69
CA PHE A 580 13.61 18.26 -1.79
C PHE A 580 13.03 19.33 -2.72
N PRO A 581 13.44 20.61 -2.58
CA PRO A 581 13.06 21.66 -3.51
C PRO A 581 13.50 21.28 -4.93
N ILE A 582 12.69 21.62 -5.94
CA ILE A 582 12.93 21.25 -7.34
C ILE A 582 14.34 21.69 -7.77
N ASP A 583 14.68 22.95 -7.47
CA ASP A 583 15.94 23.64 -7.85
C ASP A 583 17.03 23.53 -6.76
N GLY A 584 16.86 22.58 -5.83
CA GLY A 584 17.69 22.42 -4.64
C GLY A 584 18.23 21.02 -4.40
N ARG A 585 18.00 20.04 -5.30
CA ARG A 585 18.22 18.61 -5.04
C ARG A 585 19.61 18.29 -4.45
N GLU A 586 20.70 18.73 -5.08
CA GLU A 586 22.06 18.40 -4.62
C GLU A 586 22.37 19.05 -3.26
N ARG A 587 21.93 20.30 -3.07
CA ARG A 587 22.04 21.03 -1.80
C ARG A 587 21.23 20.38 -0.67
N ALA A 588 20.06 19.84 -0.98
CA ALA A 588 19.21 19.11 -0.03
C ALA A 588 19.77 17.71 0.28
N ALA A 589 20.36 17.01 -0.69
CA ALA A 589 21.05 15.74 -0.47
C ALA A 589 22.31 15.93 0.40
N ALA A 590 23.17 16.90 0.06
CA ALA A 590 24.33 17.27 0.87
C ALA A 590 23.93 17.75 2.27
N ALA A 591 22.75 18.39 2.43
CA ALA A 591 22.21 18.74 3.74
C ALA A 591 21.74 17.52 4.55
N LYS A 592 21.09 16.52 3.91
CA LYS A 592 20.74 15.24 4.55
C LYS A 592 22.01 14.52 5.00
N GLU A 593 23.05 14.46 4.15
CA GLU A 593 24.37 13.87 4.44
C GLU A 593 25.10 14.61 5.58
N THR A 594 25.11 15.95 5.56
CA THR A 594 25.69 16.77 6.63
C THR A 594 24.98 16.53 7.96
N ILE A 595 23.64 16.41 7.98
CA ILE A 595 22.91 16.02 9.19
C ILE A 595 23.18 14.55 9.56
N ALA A 596 23.26 13.62 8.61
CA ALA A 596 23.53 12.21 8.86
C ALA A 596 24.90 11.99 9.53
N SER A 597 25.89 12.84 9.25
CA SER A 597 27.22 12.79 9.87
C SER A 597 27.25 12.96 11.40
N ILE A 598 26.14 13.40 12.01
CA ILE A 598 25.89 13.37 13.47
C ILE A 598 25.89 11.91 14.00
N TYR A 599 25.49 10.95 13.18
CA TYR A 599 25.50 9.52 13.49
C TYR A 599 26.19 8.76 12.35
N ASP A 600 27.45 9.11 12.14
CA ASP A 600 28.42 8.40 11.29
C ASP A 600 28.05 8.34 9.79
N GLY A 601 27.10 9.17 9.35
CA GLY A 601 26.81 9.47 7.93
C GLY A 601 26.00 8.42 7.18
N ASN A 602 26.14 7.15 7.53
CA ASN A 602 25.74 6.01 6.70
C ASN A 602 24.31 5.47 6.98
N SER A 603 23.38 6.37 7.34
CA SER A 603 22.01 6.00 7.69
C SER A 603 20.98 7.08 7.38
N ASP A 604 19.94 6.71 6.64
CA ASP A 604 18.79 7.58 6.38
C ASP A 604 17.89 7.75 7.62
N GLN A 605 17.67 6.67 8.38
CA GLN A 605 16.86 6.68 9.59
C GLN A 605 17.51 7.54 10.70
N MET A 606 18.83 7.50 10.85
CA MET A 606 19.56 8.34 11.81
C MET A 606 19.62 9.81 11.37
N ALA A 607 19.62 10.09 10.06
CA ALA A 607 19.52 11.46 9.54
C ALA A 607 18.19 12.13 9.95
N VAL A 608 17.08 11.38 9.97
CA VAL A 608 15.77 11.86 10.44
C VAL A 608 15.77 12.14 11.94
N ILE A 609 16.41 11.28 12.73
CA ILE A 609 16.60 11.47 14.18
C ILE A 609 17.41 12.75 14.45
N ALA A 610 18.59 12.88 13.84
CA ALA A 610 19.45 14.05 13.97
C ALA A 610 18.78 15.35 13.52
N ALA A 611 18.01 15.31 12.42
CA ALA A 611 17.24 16.47 11.95
C ALA A 611 16.24 16.95 13.00
N PHE A 612 15.56 16.05 13.70
CA PHE A 612 14.60 16.40 14.75
C PHE A 612 15.29 17.01 15.98
N GLU A 613 16.38 16.41 16.44
CA GLU A 613 17.17 16.91 17.59
C GLU A 613 17.71 18.32 17.32
N CYS A 614 18.33 18.53 16.15
CA CYS A 614 18.85 19.84 15.76
C CYS A 614 17.71 20.87 15.52
N TRP A 615 16.57 20.47 14.97
CA TRP A 615 15.39 21.33 14.85
C TRP A 615 14.86 21.76 16.23
N GLN A 616 14.76 20.85 17.19
CA GLN A 616 14.28 21.14 18.54
C GLN A 616 15.21 22.12 19.28
N SER A 617 16.54 21.94 19.13
CA SER A 617 17.53 22.89 19.63
C SER A 617 17.46 24.25 18.92
N ALA A 618 17.33 24.27 17.59
CA ALA A 618 17.17 25.50 16.81
C ALA A 618 15.91 26.28 17.21
N LYS A 619 14.80 25.57 17.46
CA LYS A 619 13.55 26.14 17.96
C LYS A 619 13.71 26.75 19.35
N GLY A 620 14.36 26.05 20.28
CA GLY A 620 14.71 26.59 21.60
C GLY A 620 15.56 27.87 21.51
N LYS A 621 16.48 27.93 20.54
CA LYS A 621 17.36 29.08 20.28
C LYS A 621 16.74 30.14 19.34
N ARG A 622 15.44 30.04 19.02
CA ARG A 622 14.68 30.90 18.09
C ARG A 622 15.23 30.98 16.65
N LYS A 623 16.06 30.02 16.23
CA LYS A 623 16.66 29.92 14.87
C LYS A 623 15.96 28.90 13.97
N GLU A 624 14.72 28.49 14.29
CA GLU A 624 13.99 27.42 13.60
C GLU A 624 13.88 27.63 12.08
N SER A 625 13.47 28.83 11.65
CA SER A 625 13.31 29.16 10.22
C SER A 625 14.63 29.05 9.45
N LEU A 626 15.73 29.47 10.06
CA LEU A 626 17.07 29.37 9.48
C LEU A 626 17.51 27.90 9.35
N PHE A 627 17.26 27.06 10.36
CA PHE A 627 17.53 25.63 10.30
C PHE A 627 16.72 24.95 9.18
N CYS A 628 15.40 25.19 9.15
CA CYS A 628 14.50 24.60 8.16
C CYS A 628 14.89 25.00 6.73
N LYS A 629 15.25 26.27 6.49
CA LYS A 629 15.72 26.75 5.19
C LYS A 629 17.11 26.20 4.83
N LYS A 630 18.05 26.11 5.78
CA LYS A 630 19.42 25.63 5.50
C LYS A 630 19.44 24.15 5.13
N TYR A 631 18.74 23.30 5.87
CA TYR A 631 18.79 21.85 5.69
C TYR A 631 17.60 21.26 4.92
N SER A 632 16.79 22.11 4.29
CA SER A 632 15.59 21.71 3.53
C SER A 632 14.58 20.87 4.36
N VAL A 633 14.41 21.21 5.63
CA VAL A 633 13.52 20.51 6.57
C VAL A 633 12.16 21.21 6.68
N SER A 634 11.08 20.44 6.64
CA SER A 634 9.71 20.96 6.80
C SER A 634 9.38 21.28 8.26
N SER A 635 9.37 22.56 8.62
CA SER A 635 8.92 23.05 9.95
C SER A 635 7.53 22.52 10.32
N SER A 636 6.58 22.42 9.38
CA SER A 636 5.24 21.88 9.65
C SER A 636 5.26 20.38 9.93
N THR A 637 6.13 19.62 9.24
CA THR A 637 6.30 18.18 9.49
C THR A 637 6.97 17.95 10.84
N MET A 638 8.01 18.71 11.18
CA MET A 638 8.65 18.64 12.51
C MET A 638 7.70 19.05 13.65
N HIS A 639 6.86 20.06 13.45
CA HIS A 639 5.79 20.41 14.41
C HIS A 639 4.80 19.26 14.61
N MET A 640 4.37 18.59 13.53
CA MET A 640 3.50 17.42 13.62
C MET A 640 4.20 16.27 14.34
N LEU A 641 5.44 15.91 13.95
CA LEU A 641 6.25 14.87 14.63
C LEU A 641 6.41 15.15 16.12
N SER A 642 6.62 16.41 16.53
CA SER A 642 6.68 16.81 17.93
C SER A 642 5.35 16.58 18.68
N GLY A 643 4.21 16.82 18.02
CA GLY A 643 2.87 16.53 18.55
C GLY A 643 2.55 15.03 18.63
N LEU A 644 2.94 14.25 17.62
CA LEU A 644 2.81 12.79 17.57
C LEU A 644 3.64 12.15 18.70
N ARG A 645 4.91 12.53 18.81
CA ARG A 645 5.84 12.10 19.89
C ARG A 645 5.26 12.36 21.28
N MET A 646 4.73 13.57 21.52
CA MET A 646 4.13 13.94 22.81
C MET A 646 2.90 13.08 23.14
N GLN A 647 2.09 12.70 22.14
CA GLN A 647 0.92 11.86 22.36
C GLN A 647 1.29 10.38 22.54
N LEU A 648 2.29 9.87 21.83
CA LEU A 648 2.82 8.51 22.03
C LEU A 648 3.47 8.38 23.42
N LEU A 649 4.24 9.39 23.84
CA LEU A 649 4.80 9.49 25.20
C LEU A 649 3.70 9.57 26.28
N LYS A 650 2.61 10.30 26.02
CA LYS A 650 1.44 10.35 26.91
C LYS A 650 0.76 8.99 27.03
N GLU A 651 0.69 8.22 25.94
CA GLU A 651 0.10 6.88 25.94
C GLU A 651 0.99 5.84 26.66
N LEU A 652 2.31 5.87 26.44
CA LEU A 652 3.27 5.05 27.20
C LEU A 652 3.19 5.34 28.71
N ARG A 653 2.98 6.60 29.09
CA ARG A 653 2.69 7.00 30.48
C ARG A 653 1.33 6.52 30.97
N ARG A 654 0.29 6.57 30.13
CA ARG A 654 -1.09 6.13 30.47
C ARG A 654 -1.15 4.65 30.86
N HIS A 655 -0.29 3.83 30.28
CA HIS A 655 -0.16 2.40 30.58
C HIS A 655 0.95 2.06 31.59
N GLY A 656 1.55 3.07 32.23
CA GLY A 656 2.51 2.86 33.32
C GLY A 656 3.92 2.41 32.90
N PHE A 657 4.25 2.35 31.60
CA PHE A 657 5.60 1.97 31.15
C PHE A 657 6.68 3.02 31.50
N LEU A 658 6.26 4.24 31.85
CA LEU A 658 7.13 5.37 32.18
C LEU A 658 6.79 5.97 33.56
N PRO A 659 7.05 5.26 34.67
CA PRO A 659 6.82 5.75 36.04
C PRO A 659 7.77 6.88 36.47
N GLY A 660 8.96 6.97 35.87
CA GLY A 660 10.01 7.93 36.24
C GLY A 660 9.99 9.22 35.42
N ASP A 661 10.96 10.10 35.68
CA ASP A 661 11.23 11.23 34.81
C ASP A 661 11.81 10.80 33.45
N ILE A 662 11.47 11.56 32.40
CA ILE A 662 11.83 11.28 31.00
C ILE A 662 13.37 11.23 30.82
N SER A 663 14.12 12.04 31.57
CA SER A 663 15.59 12.05 31.49
C SER A 663 16.21 10.67 31.77
N SER A 664 15.63 9.90 32.70
CA SER A 664 16.15 8.59 33.10
C SER A 664 16.06 7.51 32.01
N TYR A 665 15.20 7.72 31.01
CA TYR A 665 15.01 6.84 29.85
C TYR A 665 15.81 7.28 28.60
N ASN A 666 16.71 8.25 28.76
CA ASN A 666 17.43 8.89 27.65
C ASN A 666 18.94 9.05 27.87
N ILE A 667 19.50 8.34 28.87
CA ILE A 667 20.94 8.36 29.19
C ILE A 667 21.80 7.94 27.98
N ASN A 668 21.29 7.03 27.15
CA ASN A 668 21.97 6.46 25.99
C ASN A 668 21.41 7.00 24.65
N ALA A 669 20.64 8.10 24.66
CA ALA A 669 19.91 8.61 23.49
C ALA A 669 20.78 9.11 22.31
N HIS A 670 22.11 9.14 22.46
CA HIS A 670 23.06 9.56 21.41
C HIS A 670 24.14 8.49 21.10
N ASP A 671 23.92 7.24 21.50
CA ASP A 671 24.82 6.12 21.18
C ASP A 671 24.33 5.34 19.94
N PRO A 672 25.06 5.34 18.81
CA PRO A 672 24.60 4.76 17.55
C PRO A 672 24.53 3.24 17.62
N GLY A 673 25.41 2.56 18.36
CA GLY A 673 25.33 1.09 18.50
C GLY A 673 24.05 0.65 19.20
N ILE A 674 23.68 1.36 20.26
CA ILE A 674 22.40 1.17 20.96
C ILE A 674 21.19 1.55 20.08
N ILE A 675 21.25 2.66 19.34
CA ILE A 675 20.14 3.09 18.48
C ILE A 675 20.00 2.15 17.27
N HIS A 676 21.09 1.64 16.69
CA HIS A 676 21.06 0.61 15.65
C HIS A 676 20.38 -0.67 16.15
N ALA A 677 20.66 -1.13 17.38
CA ALA A 677 19.97 -2.30 17.96
C ALA A 677 18.47 -2.07 18.20
N VAL A 678 18.04 -0.82 18.40
CA VAL A 678 16.63 -0.45 18.43
C VAL A 678 16.02 -0.43 17.02
N LEU A 679 16.67 0.18 16.03
CA LEU A 679 16.22 0.18 14.62
C LEU A 679 16.08 -1.26 14.08
N VAL A 680 17.13 -2.09 14.26
CA VAL A 680 17.06 -3.48 14.77
C VAL A 680 15.65 -4.05 14.94
N ALA A 681 15.20 -4.06 16.19
CA ALA A 681 13.91 -4.62 16.62
C ALA A 681 12.65 -3.94 16.03
N GLY A 682 12.77 -2.81 15.33
CA GLY A 682 11.66 -2.09 14.71
C GLY A 682 11.44 -2.37 13.22
N LEU A 683 12.50 -2.76 12.49
CA LEU A 683 12.48 -2.99 11.03
C LEU A 683 12.79 -4.45 10.63
N TYR A 684 13.35 -5.27 11.53
CA TYR A 684 13.53 -6.70 11.27
C TYR A 684 12.17 -7.36 10.93
N PRO A 685 12.06 -8.21 9.89
CA PRO A 685 13.14 -8.91 9.16
C PRO A 685 13.63 -8.23 7.86
N MET A 686 13.45 -6.92 7.66
CA MET A 686 13.82 -6.22 6.41
C MET A 686 15.33 -5.96 6.29
N VAL A 687 16.11 -7.04 6.25
CA VAL A 687 17.59 -7.07 6.28
C VAL A 687 18.15 -7.45 4.90
N GLY A 688 19.30 -6.87 4.54
CA GLY A 688 20.02 -7.15 3.31
C GLY A 688 21.53 -7.29 3.52
N ARG A 689 22.18 -8.12 2.71
CA ARG A 689 23.65 -8.29 2.68
C ARG A 689 24.21 -7.48 1.51
N LEU A 690 25.15 -6.57 1.76
CA LEU A 690 25.74 -5.76 0.71
C LEU A 690 26.84 -6.53 -0.06
N ILE A 691 26.73 -6.55 -1.38
CA ILE A 691 27.69 -7.14 -2.31
C ILE A 691 28.51 -6.03 -2.98
N ALA A 692 29.83 -6.12 -2.85
CA ALA A 692 30.77 -5.28 -3.58
C ALA A 692 30.79 -5.65 -5.07
N GLY A 693 30.45 -4.70 -5.95
CA GLY A 693 30.57 -4.91 -7.39
C GLY A 693 32.01 -4.74 -7.88
N LYS A 694 32.48 -5.59 -8.82
CA LYS A 694 33.84 -5.64 -9.43
C LYS A 694 34.34 -4.33 -10.09
N SER A 695 33.67 -3.18 -9.91
CA SER A 695 33.99 -1.87 -10.51
C SER A 695 33.73 -0.66 -9.59
N GLY A 696 33.37 -0.88 -8.31
CA GLY A 696 33.22 0.20 -7.32
C GLY A 696 32.14 1.26 -7.61
N ARG A 697 31.18 0.97 -8.51
CA ARG A 697 30.13 1.92 -8.94
C ARG A 697 28.69 1.53 -8.64
N THR A 698 28.43 0.29 -8.20
CA THR A 698 27.08 -0.19 -7.90
C THR A 698 27.11 -1.13 -6.70
N SER A 699 26.69 -0.63 -5.54
CA SER A 699 26.47 -1.44 -4.34
C SER A 699 25.14 -2.17 -4.49
N LEU A 700 25.20 -3.49 -4.67
CA LEU A 700 24.04 -4.37 -4.76
C LEU A 700 23.73 -4.96 -3.38
N VAL A 701 22.46 -5.22 -3.11
CA VAL A 701 21.96 -5.79 -1.87
C VAL A 701 21.32 -7.13 -2.18
N GLU A 702 21.85 -8.20 -1.60
CA GLU A 702 21.20 -9.50 -1.56
C GLU A 702 20.15 -9.50 -0.43
N ILE A 703 18.93 -9.89 -0.75
CA ILE A 703 17.80 -10.00 0.20
C ILE A 703 17.48 -11.49 0.45
N PRO A 704 16.65 -11.87 1.44
CA PRO A 704 16.52 -13.27 1.91
C PRO A 704 16.14 -14.31 0.85
N ASN A 705 15.52 -13.91 -0.26
CA ASN A 705 15.18 -14.80 -1.38
C ASN A 705 16.30 -14.95 -2.44
N GLY A 706 17.50 -14.40 -2.20
CA GLY A 706 18.64 -14.42 -3.11
C GLY A 706 18.60 -13.37 -4.24
N ALA A 707 17.54 -12.57 -4.36
CA ALA A 707 17.46 -11.50 -5.35
C ALA A 707 18.44 -10.35 -5.03
N LYS A 708 18.91 -9.65 -6.06
CA LYS A 708 19.95 -8.62 -5.97
C LYS A 708 19.39 -7.24 -6.34
N VAL A 709 19.00 -6.50 -5.30
CA VAL A 709 18.36 -5.19 -5.32
C VAL A 709 19.42 -4.08 -5.33
N ARG A 710 19.11 -2.90 -5.88
CA ARG A 710 20.07 -1.76 -5.92
C ARG A 710 19.88 -0.82 -4.73
N LEU A 711 20.93 -0.19 -4.23
CA LEU A 711 20.73 1.01 -3.38
C LEU A 711 20.28 2.20 -4.25
N HIS A 712 19.21 2.88 -3.82
CA HIS A 712 18.67 4.04 -4.52
C HIS A 712 19.50 5.30 -4.28
N HIS A 713 19.70 6.10 -5.33
CA HIS A 713 20.48 7.35 -5.35
C HIS A 713 19.97 8.53 -4.48
N ARG A 714 19.12 8.26 -3.48
CA ARG A 714 18.73 9.21 -2.42
C ARG A 714 19.07 8.69 -1.01
N SER A 715 19.41 7.41 -0.87
CA SER A 715 19.90 6.85 0.39
C SER A 715 21.26 7.45 0.72
N ALA A 716 21.49 7.76 1.99
CA ALA A 716 22.82 8.03 2.54
C ALA A 716 23.82 6.89 2.22
N GLY A 717 23.35 5.64 2.16
CA GLY A 717 24.14 4.47 1.79
C GLY A 717 24.53 4.38 0.30
N SER A 718 24.03 5.26 -0.57
CA SER A 718 24.28 5.17 -2.03
C SER A 718 25.71 5.49 -2.47
N GLY A 719 26.55 6.02 -1.57
CA GLY A 719 27.97 6.32 -1.82
C GLY A 719 28.97 5.28 -1.30
N LEU A 720 28.51 4.21 -0.64
CA LEU A 720 29.36 3.33 0.17
C LEU A 720 30.34 2.47 -0.65
N SER A 721 31.63 2.61 -0.34
CA SER A 721 32.73 1.75 -0.78
C SER A 721 33.42 1.08 0.41
N PHE A 722 33.94 -0.13 0.22
CA PHE A 722 34.53 -0.96 1.27
C PHE A 722 35.84 -1.59 0.77
N ARG A 723 36.76 -1.88 1.71
CA ARG A 723 37.93 -2.71 1.43
C ARG A 723 37.54 -4.18 1.25
N GLU A 724 38.23 -4.86 0.34
CA GLU A 724 38.06 -6.28 0.03
C GLU A 724 38.30 -7.21 1.24
N SER A 725 39.00 -6.72 2.28
CA SER A 725 39.25 -7.43 3.54
C SER A 725 38.06 -7.44 4.52
N CYS A 726 36.97 -6.74 4.25
CA CYS A 726 35.82 -6.65 5.16
C CYS A 726 34.74 -7.67 4.78
N LYS A 727 34.33 -8.54 5.72
CA LYS A 727 33.17 -9.43 5.55
C LYS A 727 31.92 -8.60 5.20
N SER A 728 31.13 -9.07 4.24
CA SER A 728 30.02 -8.33 3.61
C SER A 728 29.14 -7.59 4.64
N PRO A 729 29.05 -6.25 4.60
CA PRO A 729 28.31 -5.50 5.60
C PRO A 729 26.81 -5.69 5.43
N LEU A 730 26.09 -5.61 6.55
CA LEU A 730 24.64 -5.75 6.60
C LEU A 730 23.98 -4.37 6.51
N ILE A 731 22.79 -4.33 5.91
CA ILE A 731 21.90 -3.17 5.97
C ILE A 731 20.51 -3.58 6.46
N ILE A 732 19.78 -2.61 7.00
CA ILE A 732 18.35 -2.71 7.29
C ILE A 732 17.61 -1.60 6.53
N TYR A 733 16.42 -1.91 6.01
CA TYR A 733 15.65 -1.04 5.10
C TYR A 733 14.15 -1.02 5.43
N ASP A 734 13.40 -0.14 4.75
CA ASP A 734 11.97 0.08 4.96
C ASP A 734 11.06 -0.38 3.80
N GLU A 735 11.47 -0.14 2.55
CA GLU A 735 10.67 -0.41 1.35
C GLU A 735 11.55 -0.67 0.12
N ILE A 736 11.22 -1.72 -0.63
CA ILE A 736 11.78 -1.97 -1.97
C ILE A 736 10.88 -1.27 -2.99
N THR A 737 11.43 -0.27 -3.69
CA THR A 737 10.76 0.43 -4.79
C THR A 737 11.18 -0.17 -6.13
N ARG A 738 10.24 -0.72 -6.89
CA ARG A 738 10.43 -1.16 -8.28
C ARG A 738 10.32 0.05 -9.21
N THR A 739 11.36 0.28 -10.01
CA THR A 739 11.51 1.43 -10.92
C THR A 739 11.80 0.97 -12.34
N ASP A 740 11.79 1.90 -13.31
CA ASP A 740 12.21 1.65 -14.69
C ASP A 740 13.62 1.03 -14.81
N TYR A 741 14.47 1.22 -13.79
CA TYR A 741 15.85 0.73 -13.73
C TYR A 741 16.03 -0.49 -12.82
N GLY A 742 14.94 -1.20 -12.52
CA GLY A 742 14.88 -2.35 -11.62
C GLY A 742 14.46 -2.00 -10.19
N GLU A 743 14.61 -2.96 -9.29
CA GLU A 743 14.28 -2.83 -7.87
C GLU A 743 15.37 -2.07 -7.11
N SER A 744 14.93 -1.22 -6.19
CA SER A 744 15.82 -0.37 -5.40
C SER A 744 15.31 -0.12 -3.97
N ILE A 745 16.21 -0.24 -2.99
CA ILE A 745 15.98 0.10 -1.58
C ILE A 745 16.11 1.62 -1.42
N ARG A 746 15.11 2.29 -0.83
CA ARG A 746 15.06 3.76 -0.78
C ARG A 746 15.85 4.38 0.37
N ASP A 747 15.58 3.94 1.61
CA ASP A 747 16.14 4.51 2.84
C ASP A 747 16.66 3.37 3.72
N CYS A 748 17.96 3.38 4.05
CA CYS A 748 18.60 2.27 4.78
C CYS A 748 19.64 2.73 5.81
N THR A 749 19.95 1.81 6.73
CA THR A 749 20.99 1.94 7.76
C THR A 749 21.97 0.78 7.65
N VAL A 750 23.28 1.06 7.63
CA VAL A 750 24.32 0.04 7.78
C VAL A 750 24.37 -0.44 9.24
N ILE A 751 24.36 -1.75 9.47
CA ILE A 751 24.30 -2.35 10.81
C ILE A 751 25.42 -3.38 11.05
N GLY A 752 25.86 -3.48 12.30
CA GLY A 752 26.72 -4.57 12.76
C GLY A 752 25.95 -5.91 12.85
N PRO A 753 26.66 -7.05 12.90
CA PRO A 753 26.04 -8.37 13.06
C PRO A 753 25.42 -8.56 14.46
N LEU A 754 25.96 -7.91 15.50
CA LEU A 754 25.48 -8.04 16.88
C LEU A 754 24.02 -7.54 17.05
N PRO A 755 23.64 -6.32 16.61
CA PRO A 755 22.25 -5.87 16.53
C PRO A 755 21.27 -6.89 15.93
N LEU A 756 21.66 -7.56 14.83
CA LEU A 756 20.86 -8.60 14.19
C LEU A 756 20.78 -9.87 15.05
N LEU A 757 21.92 -10.42 15.49
CA LEU A 757 21.98 -11.63 16.30
C LEU A 757 21.17 -11.53 17.61
N LEU A 758 21.06 -10.34 18.18
CA LEU A 758 20.25 -10.06 19.37
C LEU A 758 18.73 -10.03 19.12
N THR A 759 18.29 -9.84 17.87
CA THR A 759 16.89 -9.52 17.53
C THR A 759 16.24 -10.46 16.52
N ALA A 760 17.03 -11.21 15.75
CA ALA A 760 16.56 -12.19 14.78
C ALA A 760 15.75 -13.31 15.45
N THR A 761 14.93 -14.02 14.67
CA THR A 761 14.03 -15.06 15.19
C THR A 761 14.72 -16.42 15.17
N GLU A 762 15.02 -16.95 13.98
CA GLU A 762 15.68 -18.24 13.83
C GLU A 762 17.21 -18.10 13.81
N ILE A 763 17.88 -18.81 14.71
CA ILE A 763 19.34 -18.92 14.72
C ILE A 763 19.73 -20.39 14.93
N ALA A 764 20.43 -20.96 13.95
CA ALA A 764 21.03 -22.29 13.99
C ALA A 764 22.56 -22.20 14.15
N VAL A 765 23.19 -23.31 14.55
CA VAL A 765 24.65 -23.43 14.66
C VAL A 765 25.11 -24.67 13.91
N ALA A 766 26.14 -24.51 13.08
CA ALA A 766 26.82 -25.58 12.35
C ALA A 766 28.33 -25.57 12.66
N PRO A 767 29.01 -26.72 12.64
CA PRO A 767 30.48 -26.74 12.68
C PRO A 767 31.06 -26.12 11.41
N ILE A 768 32.21 -25.45 11.52
CA ILE A 768 33.03 -25.14 10.33
C ILE A 768 33.59 -26.46 9.80
N ALA A 769 33.22 -26.82 8.58
CA ALA A 769 33.81 -27.96 7.87
C ALA A 769 35.29 -27.67 7.58
N GLN A 770 36.18 -28.47 8.16
CA GLN A 770 37.59 -28.42 7.82
C GLN A 770 37.82 -29.21 6.51
N ASN A 771 38.67 -28.65 5.64
CA ASN A 771 39.07 -29.15 4.32
C ASN A 771 38.03 -29.02 3.18
N SER A 772 38.13 -27.91 2.44
CA SER A 772 38.78 -27.99 1.11
C SER A 772 39.19 -26.60 0.62
N GLU A 773 40.42 -26.46 0.11
CA GLU A 773 40.81 -25.27 -0.65
C GLU A 773 40.11 -25.28 -2.01
N ALA A 774 39.14 -24.39 -2.20
CA ALA A 774 38.48 -24.17 -3.49
C ALA A 774 39.01 -22.87 -4.12
N SER A 775 39.80 -23.01 -5.17
CA SER A 775 40.41 -21.90 -5.91
C SER A 775 39.36 -20.95 -6.50
N ASP A 776 39.68 -19.65 -6.54
CA ASP A 776 38.99 -18.68 -7.40
C ASP A 776 38.94 -19.20 -8.86
N GLY A 777 37.73 -19.29 -9.41
CA GLY A 777 37.48 -19.84 -10.75
C GLY A 777 36.24 -19.23 -11.40
N ASP A 778 36.43 -18.18 -12.20
CA ASP A 778 35.36 -17.48 -12.92
C ASP A 778 34.83 -18.34 -14.09
N SER A 779 33.54 -18.71 -14.09
CA SER A 779 32.88 -19.35 -15.24
C SER A 779 31.36 -19.30 -15.22
N GLY A 780 30.80 -19.33 -16.44
CA GLY A 780 29.40 -19.05 -16.78
C GLY A 780 28.32 -19.88 -16.07
N GLY A 781 27.17 -19.24 -15.86
CA GLY A 781 26.03 -19.84 -15.17
C GLY A 781 25.18 -20.78 -16.02
N SER A 782 24.48 -21.67 -15.34
CA SER A 782 23.31 -22.40 -15.84
C SER A 782 22.35 -22.67 -14.68
N HIS A 783 21.06 -22.89 -14.96
CA HIS A 783 20.08 -23.26 -13.92
C HIS A 783 20.33 -24.68 -13.42
N ALA A 784 20.63 -24.83 -12.14
CA ALA A 784 20.62 -26.12 -11.44
C ALA A 784 19.68 -26.02 -10.22
N THR A 785 18.57 -26.75 -10.25
CA THR A 785 17.68 -26.93 -9.10
C THR A 785 18.32 -27.90 -8.12
N HIS A 786 18.88 -27.40 -7.02
CA HIS A 786 19.38 -28.26 -5.96
C HIS A 786 18.24 -28.90 -5.18
N HIS A 787 17.83 -30.10 -5.63
CA HIS A 787 17.37 -31.11 -4.70
C HIS A 787 18.51 -31.42 -3.72
N MET A 788 18.18 -31.45 -2.44
CA MET A 788 19.12 -31.78 -1.37
C MET A 788 19.06 -33.30 -1.16
N GLU A 789 19.92 -34.04 -1.87
CA GLU A 789 20.10 -35.47 -1.61
C GLU A 789 20.72 -35.66 -0.21
N MET A 790 20.12 -36.54 0.57
CA MET A 790 20.64 -36.92 1.88
C MET A 790 21.78 -37.92 1.69
N CYS A 791 23.02 -37.47 1.86
CA CYS A 791 24.15 -38.37 2.00
C CYS A 791 24.07 -39.09 3.35
N ASP A 792 23.54 -40.32 3.34
CA ASP A 792 23.55 -41.24 4.48
C ASP A 792 24.96 -41.85 4.62
N ASP A 793 25.88 -41.08 5.21
CA ASP A 793 27.28 -41.50 5.43
C ASP A 793 27.61 -41.56 6.93
N SER A 794 27.62 -42.78 7.47
CA SER A 794 27.64 -43.08 8.90
C SER A 794 29.03 -42.88 9.53
N SER A 795 29.40 -41.62 9.81
CA SER A 795 30.78 -41.24 10.21
C SER A 795 30.90 -40.41 11.51
N GLY A 796 30.25 -40.86 12.59
CA GLY A 796 30.73 -40.76 13.98
C GLY A 796 30.80 -39.40 14.72
N ASP A 797 31.28 -38.33 14.10
CA ASP A 797 31.88 -37.16 14.80
C ASP A 797 30.92 -35.99 15.06
N SER A 798 29.65 -36.11 14.66
CA SER A 798 28.66 -35.01 14.65
C SER A 798 28.15 -34.57 16.03
N LYS A 799 28.66 -35.14 17.14
CA LYS A 799 28.01 -35.05 18.46
C LYS A 799 28.47 -33.92 19.39
N ASP A 800 29.58 -33.23 19.08
CA ASP A 800 30.17 -32.30 20.04
C ASP A 800 30.68 -30.98 19.42
N VAL A 801 29.75 -30.30 18.72
CA VAL A 801 29.97 -28.99 18.07
C VAL A 801 30.35 -27.89 19.05
N MET A 802 29.89 -27.99 20.31
CA MET A 802 30.13 -27.02 21.39
C MET A 802 31.15 -27.51 22.44
N SER A 803 31.91 -28.57 22.12
CA SER A 803 32.88 -29.26 23.01
C SER A 803 33.92 -28.35 23.68
N SER A 804 34.33 -27.27 23.01
CA SER A 804 35.32 -26.33 23.50
C SER A 804 34.81 -24.90 23.35
N PRO A 805 34.93 -24.04 24.38
CA PRO A 805 34.48 -22.64 24.31
C PRO A 805 35.20 -21.84 23.21
N THR A 806 36.43 -22.22 22.86
CA THR A 806 37.25 -21.54 21.84
C THR A 806 37.05 -22.10 20.43
N ARG A 807 36.20 -23.13 20.22
CA ARG A 807 35.92 -23.67 18.89
C ARG A 807 35.16 -22.64 18.05
N GLU A 808 35.62 -22.39 16.84
CA GLU A 808 34.86 -21.58 15.88
C GLU A 808 33.66 -22.37 15.33
N VAL A 809 32.51 -21.70 15.27
CA VAL A 809 31.23 -22.23 14.81
C VAL A 809 30.57 -21.27 13.81
N MET A 810 29.80 -21.82 12.88
CA MET A 810 29.00 -21.06 11.91
C MET A 810 27.59 -20.87 12.45
N VAL A 811 27.29 -19.64 12.85
CA VAL A 811 25.98 -19.22 13.32
C VAL A 811 25.18 -18.76 12.11
N ILE A 812 24.04 -19.40 11.83
CA ILE A 812 23.21 -19.17 10.66
C ILE A 812 21.89 -18.55 11.12
N VAL A 813 21.70 -17.27 10.78
CA VAL A 813 20.46 -16.52 11.02
C VAL A 813 19.53 -16.68 9.82
N ASP A 814 18.26 -16.96 10.08
CA ASP A 814 17.15 -17.03 9.11
C ASP A 814 17.45 -17.93 7.88
N ARG A 815 18.30 -18.94 8.07
CA ARG A 815 18.77 -19.90 7.05
C ARG A 815 19.62 -19.33 5.91
N TRP A 816 19.94 -18.02 5.90
CA TRP A 816 20.70 -17.37 4.80
C TRP A 816 21.85 -16.45 5.25
N LEU A 817 21.86 -15.98 6.50
CA LEU A 817 22.90 -15.11 7.05
C LEU A 817 23.87 -15.87 7.96
N SER A 818 24.96 -16.37 7.38
CA SER A 818 26.05 -17.02 8.10
C SER A 818 27.07 -16.05 8.70
N PHE A 819 27.48 -16.32 9.94
CA PHE A 819 28.51 -15.61 10.70
C PHE A 819 29.42 -16.62 11.42
N GLY A 820 30.75 -16.48 11.26
CA GLY A 820 31.71 -17.22 12.07
C GLY A 820 31.92 -16.53 13.42
N LEU A 821 31.71 -17.26 14.52
CA LEU A 821 31.87 -16.82 15.91
C LEU A 821 32.53 -17.94 16.74
N THR A 822 33.03 -17.65 17.95
CA THR A 822 33.40 -18.73 18.88
C THR A 822 32.17 -19.32 19.57
N ALA A 823 32.26 -20.57 20.02
CA ALA A 823 31.20 -21.22 20.78
C ALA A 823 30.83 -20.44 22.06
N ILE A 824 31.80 -19.83 22.75
CA ILE A 824 31.56 -19.00 23.93
C ILE A 824 30.89 -17.66 23.60
N ASP A 825 31.27 -17.00 22.49
CA ASP A 825 30.59 -15.76 22.05
C ASP A 825 29.13 -16.02 21.69
N PHE A 826 28.86 -17.12 20.96
CA PHE A 826 27.49 -17.52 20.65
C PHE A 826 26.69 -17.82 21.93
N ALA A 827 27.26 -18.56 22.89
CA ALA A 827 26.59 -18.87 24.16
C ALA A 827 26.26 -17.59 24.96
N HIS A 828 27.18 -16.62 24.99
CA HIS A 828 26.92 -15.30 25.60
C HIS A 828 25.81 -14.53 24.88
N ILE A 829 25.82 -14.47 23.55
CA ILE A 829 24.79 -13.79 22.75
C ILE A 829 23.42 -14.45 22.95
N TYR A 830 23.34 -15.79 22.95
CA TYR A 830 22.10 -16.53 23.19
C TYR A 830 21.55 -16.26 24.60
N CYS A 831 22.42 -16.28 25.62
CA CYS A 831 22.05 -15.94 27.00
C CYS A 831 21.56 -14.47 27.12
N LEU A 832 22.14 -13.54 26.35
CA LEU A 832 21.66 -12.16 26.27
C LEU A 832 20.30 -12.05 25.57
N ARG A 833 20.05 -12.75 24.45
CA ARG A 833 18.73 -12.79 23.77
C ARG A 833 17.62 -13.18 24.76
N GLU A 834 17.80 -14.28 25.48
CA GLU A 834 16.85 -14.74 26.50
C GLU A 834 16.62 -13.70 27.61
N ARG A 835 17.68 -13.09 28.11
CA ARG A 835 17.59 -12.05 29.15
C ARG A 835 16.90 -10.77 28.65
N VAL A 836 17.10 -10.38 27.38
CA VAL A 836 16.39 -9.28 26.73
C VAL A 836 14.89 -9.58 26.60
N SER A 837 14.53 -10.74 26.05
CA SER A 837 13.14 -11.17 25.92
C SER A 837 12.42 -11.20 27.28
N ARG A 838 13.08 -11.72 28.32
CA ARG A 838 12.57 -11.74 29.69
C ARG A 838 12.50 -10.34 30.33
N ALA A 839 13.41 -9.42 29.99
CA ALA A 839 13.35 -8.04 30.46
C ALA A 839 12.21 -7.26 29.80
N VAL A 840 11.98 -7.43 28.50
CA VAL A 840 10.81 -6.87 27.79
C VAL A 840 9.53 -7.41 28.40
N ALA A 841 9.40 -8.74 28.52
CA ALA A 841 8.23 -9.36 29.14
C ALA A 841 7.99 -8.86 30.58
N PHE A 842 9.03 -8.74 31.42
CA PHE A 842 8.88 -8.18 32.77
C PHE A 842 8.39 -6.73 32.75
N THR A 843 8.99 -5.85 31.94
CA THR A 843 8.60 -4.44 31.84
C THR A 843 7.16 -4.24 31.36
N VAL A 844 6.67 -5.17 30.54
CA VAL A 844 5.32 -5.11 29.96
C VAL A 844 4.24 -5.71 30.88
N THR A 845 4.55 -6.80 31.59
CA THR A 845 3.66 -7.45 32.56
C THR A 845 3.62 -6.76 33.93
N HIS A 846 4.72 -6.10 34.32
CA HIS A 846 4.86 -5.40 35.59
C HIS A 846 5.13 -3.89 35.39
N PRO A 847 4.26 -3.15 34.67
CA PRO A 847 4.46 -1.73 34.41
C PRO A 847 4.60 -0.95 35.72
N GLY A 848 5.50 0.04 35.72
CA GLY A 848 5.86 0.80 36.92
C GLY A 848 6.89 0.14 37.85
N SER A 849 7.11 -1.18 37.74
CA SER A 849 8.02 -1.91 38.63
C SER A 849 9.50 -1.73 38.26
N LYS A 850 10.39 -1.81 39.26
CA LYS A 850 11.83 -1.88 39.01
C LYS A 850 12.19 -3.27 38.47
N LEU A 851 12.94 -3.30 37.37
CA LEU A 851 13.47 -4.53 36.77
C LEU A 851 14.36 -5.29 37.77
N PRO A 852 14.26 -6.63 37.89
CA PRO A 852 15.08 -7.42 38.80
C PRO A 852 16.58 -7.23 38.57
N VAL A 853 17.37 -7.26 39.65
CA VAL A 853 18.81 -6.87 39.62
C VAL A 853 19.61 -7.60 38.54
N ALA A 854 19.42 -8.92 38.38
CA ALA A 854 20.11 -9.71 37.36
C ALA A 854 19.74 -9.30 35.92
N LEU A 855 18.47 -8.96 35.65
CA LEU A 855 18.03 -8.45 34.35
C LEU A 855 18.51 -7.01 34.13
N ALA A 856 18.49 -6.16 35.16
CA ALA A 856 19.02 -4.79 35.09
C ALA A 856 20.53 -4.75 34.81
N ALA A 857 21.31 -5.62 35.47
CA ALA A 857 22.73 -5.80 35.18
C ALA A 857 22.97 -6.32 33.76
N SER A 858 22.11 -7.22 33.26
CA SER A 858 22.22 -7.77 31.90
C SER A 858 21.89 -6.73 30.82
N MET A 859 20.87 -5.87 31.02
CA MET A 859 20.59 -4.76 30.11
C MET A 859 21.68 -3.68 30.16
N HIS A 860 22.35 -3.48 31.29
CA HIS A 860 23.50 -2.59 31.39
C HIS A 860 24.72 -3.15 30.63
N ALA A 861 25.06 -4.43 30.83
CA ALA A 861 26.12 -5.11 30.09
C ALA A 861 25.87 -5.09 28.57
N LEU A 862 24.62 -5.29 28.15
CA LEU A 862 24.22 -5.20 26.75
C LEU A 862 24.41 -3.78 26.18
N ALA A 863 24.03 -2.73 26.92
CA ALA A 863 24.26 -1.35 26.51
C ALA A 863 25.76 -1.05 26.35
N CYS A 864 26.62 -1.56 27.26
CA CYS A 864 28.07 -1.45 27.13
C CYS A 864 28.61 -2.20 25.90
N LEU A 865 28.10 -3.41 25.62
CA LEU A 865 28.51 -4.21 24.46
C LEU A 865 28.16 -3.52 23.13
N LEU A 866 26.93 -2.97 23.02
CA LEU A 866 26.46 -2.25 21.84
C LEU A 866 27.24 -0.94 21.61
N SER A 867 27.50 -0.17 22.67
CA SER A 867 28.32 1.05 22.63
C SER A 867 29.79 0.77 22.29
N TYR A 868 30.29 -0.43 22.61
CA TYR A 868 31.60 -0.89 22.18
C TYR A 868 31.62 -1.27 20.69
N ASP A 869 30.73 -2.17 20.24
CA ASP A 869 30.66 -2.69 18.86
C ASP A 869 30.57 -1.59 17.80
N GLY A 870 29.71 -0.57 18.03
CA GLY A 870 29.89 0.81 17.55
C GLY A 870 30.40 1.04 16.12
N LEU A 871 30.03 0.17 15.15
CA LEU A 871 30.59 0.09 13.79
C LEU A 871 32.12 -0.15 13.69
N SER A 872 32.85 -0.36 14.80
CA SER A 872 34.33 -0.38 14.80
C SER A 872 34.96 -1.60 14.10
N ASN A 873 34.15 -2.57 13.67
CA ASN A 873 34.57 -3.72 12.86
C ASN A 873 34.34 -3.52 11.34
N MET A 874 33.83 -2.38 10.88
CA MET A 874 33.52 -2.14 9.46
C MET A 874 34.49 -1.17 8.80
N GLY A 875 35.31 -1.69 7.87
CA GLY A 875 36.25 -0.93 7.04
C GLY A 875 35.56 -0.09 5.95
N LEU A 876 34.84 0.93 6.40
CA LEU A 876 34.07 1.89 5.60
C LEU A 876 34.99 2.99 5.02
N ASP A 877 35.43 2.80 3.78
CA ASP A 877 36.08 3.89 3.03
C ASP A 877 34.98 4.86 2.53
N SER A 878 34.71 5.89 3.34
CA SER A 878 33.97 7.07 2.87
C SER A 878 34.70 7.71 1.68
N ARG A 879 34.00 8.52 0.87
CA ARG A 879 34.47 8.95 -0.46
C ARG A 879 35.68 9.91 -0.47
N SER A 880 36.35 10.09 0.66
CA SER A 880 37.46 11.03 0.93
C SER A 880 38.83 10.53 0.43
N SER A 881 38.91 9.91 -0.74
CA SER A 881 40.19 9.70 -1.44
C SER A 881 39.98 9.58 -2.96
N LYS A 882 40.97 10.06 -3.74
CA LYS A 882 41.02 10.01 -5.21
C LYS A 882 39.94 10.82 -5.96
N ARG A 883 39.87 12.14 -5.69
CA ARG A 883 39.67 13.13 -6.77
C ARG A 883 40.84 14.13 -6.80
N SER A 884 41.09 14.64 -8.00
CA SER A 884 42.33 15.29 -8.43
C SER A 884 42.72 16.54 -7.65
N SER A 885 44.03 16.74 -7.52
CA SER A 885 44.67 17.97 -7.03
C SER A 885 44.34 19.19 -7.90
N HIS A 886 43.46 20.09 -7.42
CA HIS A 886 43.49 21.54 -7.64
C HIS A 886 42.43 22.23 -6.77
N GLY A 887 42.79 23.32 -6.09
CA GLY A 887 41.87 24.13 -5.29
C GLY A 887 41.68 23.63 -3.85
N GLU A 888 41.54 24.58 -2.92
CA GLU A 888 41.35 24.31 -1.49
C GLU A 888 39.87 24.01 -1.19
N THR A 889 39.57 22.87 -0.57
CA THR A 889 38.31 22.58 0.13
C THR A 889 38.44 21.27 0.93
N SER A 890 39.04 21.35 2.12
CA SER A 890 39.16 20.24 3.06
C SER A 890 38.29 20.47 4.30
N ASN A 891 37.68 19.40 4.83
CA ASN A 891 36.95 19.33 6.11
C ASN A 891 35.55 20.00 6.21
N ASN A 892 34.61 19.65 5.34
CA ASN A 892 33.19 20.08 5.41
C ASN A 892 32.47 19.84 6.77
N PHE A 893 32.94 18.92 7.64
CA PHE A 893 32.26 18.67 8.93
C PHE A 893 32.49 19.79 9.96
N TYR A 894 33.69 20.36 10.03
CA TYR A 894 34.02 21.38 11.04
C TYR A 894 33.60 22.80 10.62
N ASP A 895 33.37 23.03 9.33
CA ASP A 895 32.93 24.32 8.80
C ASP A 895 31.45 24.66 9.13
N ASP A 896 30.60 23.66 9.40
CA ASP A 896 29.22 23.93 9.83
C ASP A 896 29.12 24.30 11.33
N SER A 897 29.76 25.42 11.65
CA SER A 897 29.66 26.13 12.93
C SER A 897 28.21 26.38 13.37
N PHE A 898 27.25 26.47 12.44
CA PHE A 898 25.83 26.58 12.78
C PHE A 898 25.29 25.24 13.32
N LEU A 899 25.55 24.11 12.66
CA LEU A 899 25.14 22.79 13.14
C LEU A 899 25.79 22.47 14.50
N LEU A 900 27.10 22.70 14.63
CA LEU A 900 27.82 22.55 15.89
C LEU A 900 27.24 23.45 17.01
N SER A 901 26.74 24.65 16.68
CA SER A 901 26.07 25.53 17.66
C SER A 901 24.70 25.02 18.14
N LEU A 902 24.11 24.01 17.48
CA LEU A 902 22.83 23.40 17.88
C LEU A 902 23.03 22.18 18.78
N LEU A 903 24.16 21.50 18.69
CA LEU A 903 24.47 20.28 19.46
C LEU A 903 24.79 20.59 20.94
N SER A 904 24.75 19.56 21.80
CA SER A 904 25.05 19.71 23.23
C SER A 904 26.54 19.55 23.53
N PRO A 905 27.08 20.11 24.63
CA PRO A 905 28.49 19.93 24.99
C PRO A 905 28.87 18.46 25.22
N ALA A 906 27.99 17.68 25.86
CA ALA A 906 28.20 16.24 26.08
C ALA A 906 28.18 15.45 24.76
N TYR A 907 27.32 15.83 23.81
CA TYR A 907 27.31 15.26 22.47
C TYR A 907 28.64 15.54 21.75
N ILE A 908 29.13 16.78 21.77
CA ILE A 908 30.43 17.16 21.17
C ILE A 908 31.59 16.40 21.83
N GLN A 909 31.51 16.14 23.14
CA GLN A 909 32.50 15.35 23.88
C GLN A 909 32.49 13.87 23.47
N ASN A 910 31.33 13.22 23.35
CA ASN A 910 31.22 11.85 22.87
C ASN A 910 31.73 11.69 21.43
N MET A 911 31.41 12.64 20.55
CA MET A 911 31.90 12.69 19.17
C MET A 911 33.43 12.79 19.10
N ARG A 912 34.04 13.67 19.90
CA ARG A 912 35.51 13.78 20.01
C ARG A 912 36.15 12.49 20.56
N TYR A 913 35.47 11.80 21.46
CA TYR A 913 35.94 10.55 22.06
C TYR A 913 35.91 9.36 21.06
N ARG A 914 34.91 9.30 20.16
CA ARG A 914 34.90 8.30 19.06
C ARG A 914 36.09 8.50 18.11
N ASN A 915 36.31 9.75 17.69
CA ASN A 915 37.41 10.14 16.79
C ASN A 915 38.82 10.05 17.42
N SER A 916 38.95 9.48 18.62
CA SER A 916 40.23 9.26 19.31
C SER A 916 40.40 7.83 19.86
N ARG A 917 39.58 6.86 19.42
CA ARG A 917 39.91 5.42 19.60
C ARG A 917 41.15 5.07 18.75
N PRO A 918 42.21 4.46 19.32
CA PRO A 918 43.32 3.92 18.52
C PRO A 918 42.91 2.64 17.78
N GLU A 919 43.61 2.31 16.69
CA GLU A 919 43.51 1.01 16.03
C GLU A 919 44.05 -0.13 16.93
N TYR A 920 43.72 -1.37 16.62
CA TYR A 920 44.05 -2.56 17.42
C TYR A 920 45.56 -2.66 17.72
N GLY A 921 45.94 -2.49 18.99
CA GLY A 921 47.33 -2.61 19.44
C GLY A 921 47.57 -2.66 20.95
N GLU A 922 46.99 -1.73 21.73
CA GLU A 922 47.39 -1.51 23.14
C GLU A 922 46.35 -1.90 24.21
N MET A 923 46.06 -3.19 24.33
CA MET A 923 45.31 -3.72 25.48
C MET A 923 46.19 -3.78 26.74
N SER A 924 46.35 -2.65 27.45
CA SER A 924 46.94 -2.66 28.81
C SER A 924 46.40 -1.61 29.79
N ASN A 925 46.08 -0.39 29.35
CA ASN A 925 45.78 0.73 30.26
C ASN A 925 44.61 1.60 29.77
N PHE A 926 43.36 1.23 30.10
CA PHE A 926 42.21 2.13 29.98
C PHE A 926 41.29 2.03 31.22
N HIS A 927 41.11 3.17 31.90
CA HIS A 927 40.01 3.37 32.85
C HIS A 927 38.74 3.85 32.11
N PRO A 928 37.53 3.48 32.55
CA PRO A 928 36.29 4.02 32.00
C PRO A 928 36.16 5.53 32.28
N VAL A 929 35.52 6.26 31.36
CA VAL A 929 35.27 7.71 31.50
C VAL A 929 34.39 7.98 32.73
N PRO A 930 34.79 8.89 33.65
CA PRO A 930 34.11 9.07 34.93
C PRO A 930 32.84 9.93 34.80
N GLN A 931 31.71 9.45 35.37
CA GLN A 931 30.51 10.25 35.64
C GLN A 931 30.05 10.13 37.12
N HIS A 932 30.97 10.45 38.05
CA HIS A 932 30.70 10.85 39.44
C HIS A 932 29.98 9.81 40.37
N PRO A 933 29.90 10.04 41.71
CA PRO A 933 30.22 8.95 42.63
C PRO A 933 29.02 8.48 43.50
N SER A 934 28.69 7.20 43.43
CA SER A 934 27.91 6.52 44.49
C SER A 934 27.99 4.98 44.49
N PHE A 935 28.68 4.35 43.54
CA PHE A 935 28.99 2.91 43.55
C PHE A 935 30.46 2.66 43.21
N ASN A 936 31.35 2.76 44.22
CA ASN A 936 32.79 2.53 44.03
C ASN A 936 33.37 1.58 45.09
N GLN A 937 32.74 0.41 45.21
CA GLN A 937 33.24 -0.83 45.83
C GLN A 937 32.51 -2.01 45.14
N GLN A 938 33.07 -3.23 45.23
CA GLN A 938 32.58 -4.49 44.61
C GLN A 938 32.74 -4.78 43.08
N PRO A 939 33.56 -4.09 42.23
CA PRO A 939 33.69 -4.48 40.81
C PRO A 939 34.16 -5.93 40.51
N LYS A 940 34.73 -6.64 41.50
CA LYS A 940 35.25 -8.00 41.34
C LYS A 940 34.26 -9.12 41.70
N GLU A 941 33.15 -8.81 42.36
CA GLU A 941 32.18 -9.84 42.78
C GLU A 941 31.12 -10.12 41.72
N TRP A 942 30.93 -9.21 40.76
CA TRP A 942 29.83 -9.25 39.80
C TRP A 942 29.99 -10.38 38.77
N TRP A 943 31.22 -10.69 38.34
CA TRP A 943 31.48 -11.83 37.44
C TRP A 943 31.15 -13.18 38.12
N HIS A 944 31.51 -13.34 39.39
CA HIS A 944 31.15 -14.53 40.18
C HIS A 944 29.65 -14.60 40.56
N ALA A 945 28.88 -13.53 40.35
CA ALA A 945 27.44 -13.51 40.55
C ALA A 945 26.66 -13.99 39.31
N LEU A 946 27.27 -14.08 38.12
CA LEU A 946 26.64 -14.75 36.97
C LEU A 946 26.63 -16.28 37.13
N ASP A 947 27.59 -16.85 37.86
CA ASP A 947 27.78 -18.31 38.04
C ASP A 947 26.90 -18.94 39.14
N ARG A 948 26.01 -18.19 39.80
CA ARG A 948 25.34 -18.64 41.04
C ARG A 948 23.84 -18.33 41.14
N ASP A 949 23.04 -18.81 40.18
CA ASP A 949 21.63 -19.19 40.49
C ASP A 949 21.49 -20.73 40.36
N PRO A 950 21.37 -21.48 41.47
CA PRO A 950 21.27 -22.94 41.46
C PRO A 950 19.93 -23.49 40.95
N ARG A 951 19.16 -22.67 40.21
CA ARG A 951 17.93 -23.07 39.49
C ARG A 951 18.10 -23.00 37.97
N ILE A 952 19.33 -22.79 37.50
CA ILE A 952 19.72 -23.05 36.11
C ILE A 952 20.58 -24.32 36.13
N GLU A 953 19.94 -25.48 36.02
CA GLU A 953 20.64 -26.60 35.40
C GLU A 953 20.92 -26.23 33.94
N PRO A 954 22.12 -26.50 33.39
CA PRO A 954 22.29 -26.47 31.95
C PRO A 954 21.29 -27.47 31.34
N PRO A 955 20.56 -27.12 30.27
CA PRO A 955 19.54 -27.99 29.74
C PRO A 955 20.16 -29.32 29.35
N SER A 956 19.62 -30.42 29.88
CA SER A 956 19.90 -31.75 29.35
C SER A 956 19.36 -31.79 27.92
N ILE A 957 20.25 -31.62 26.95
CA ILE A 957 19.90 -31.56 25.52
C ILE A 957 19.44 -32.95 25.07
N GLN A 958 18.15 -33.23 25.27
CA GLN A 958 17.48 -34.24 24.47
C GLN A 958 17.54 -33.77 23.01
N PRO A 959 18.02 -34.59 22.07
CA PRO A 959 18.04 -34.21 20.67
C PRO A 959 16.60 -33.98 20.22
N ALA A 960 16.30 -32.75 19.78
CA ALA A 960 15.01 -32.41 19.22
C ALA A 960 14.72 -33.34 18.02
N LEU A 961 13.48 -33.81 17.95
CA LEU A 961 13.07 -34.82 16.97
C LEU A 961 13.39 -34.39 15.54
N LEU A 962 13.97 -35.32 14.77
CA LEU A 962 13.99 -35.25 13.31
C LEU A 962 12.55 -35.07 12.82
N VAL A 963 12.26 -33.92 12.23
CA VAL A 963 10.98 -33.68 11.55
C VAL A 963 10.99 -34.48 10.26
N ASN A 964 10.38 -35.67 10.29
CA ASN A 964 10.21 -36.50 9.10
C ASN A 964 9.45 -35.72 8.01
N PRO A 965 9.87 -35.81 6.74
CA PRO A 965 9.17 -35.17 5.63
C PRO A 965 7.81 -35.82 5.39
N SER A 966 6.88 -35.04 4.82
CA SER A 966 5.56 -35.49 4.40
C SER A 966 5.63 -36.69 3.44
N PRO A 967 4.78 -37.73 3.59
CA PRO A 967 4.82 -38.90 2.73
C PRO A 967 4.34 -38.57 1.30
N PRO A 968 4.95 -39.18 0.26
CA PRO A 968 4.51 -39.02 -1.12
C PRO A 968 3.26 -39.87 -1.43
N LEU A 969 2.38 -39.35 -2.29
CA LEU A 969 1.42 -40.18 -3.03
C LEU A 969 2.16 -40.99 -4.09
N PRO A 970 1.93 -42.31 -4.16
CA PRO A 970 1.15 -42.83 -5.28
C PRO A 970 0.11 -43.87 -4.83
N GLY A 971 -0.68 -44.39 -5.76
CA GLY A 971 -1.67 -45.43 -5.47
C GLY A 971 -1.72 -46.55 -6.50
N ALA A 972 -2.73 -47.41 -6.33
CA ALA A 972 -3.26 -48.41 -7.27
C ALA A 972 -2.66 -49.85 -7.30
N ILE A 973 -3.47 -50.78 -6.74
CA ILE A 973 -3.77 -52.15 -7.25
C ILE A 973 -2.76 -53.29 -6.97
N GLN A 974 -3.10 -54.21 -6.03
CA GLN A 974 -3.33 -55.68 -6.18
C GLN A 974 -3.50 -56.31 -4.77
N LEU A 975 -4.68 -56.80 -4.36
CA LEU A 975 -5.27 -58.15 -4.48
C LEU A 975 -4.94 -59.15 -3.32
N HIS A 976 -6.01 -59.59 -2.63
CA HIS A 976 -6.27 -60.78 -1.76
C HIS A 976 -5.18 -61.89 -1.52
N PRO A 977 -5.26 -62.71 -0.43
CA PRO A 977 -6.27 -62.81 0.66
C PRO A 977 -5.61 -62.56 2.07
N SER A 978 -5.91 -63.15 3.26
CA SER A 978 -6.79 -64.24 3.74
C SER A 978 -7.14 -64.20 5.25
N MET A 979 -8.06 -65.09 5.67
CA MET A 979 -8.09 -65.92 6.90
C MET A 979 -6.76 -66.08 7.68
N GLU A 980 -6.70 -66.27 9.02
CA GLU A 980 -7.69 -66.29 10.12
C GLU A 980 -6.94 -66.33 11.51
N SER A 981 -7.43 -66.54 12.75
CA SER A 981 -8.71 -66.91 13.40
C SER A 981 -8.69 -66.61 14.93
N LEU A 982 -9.86 -66.69 15.61
CA LEU A 982 -10.12 -67.17 17.01
C LEU A 982 -9.39 -66.53 18.24
N SER A 983 -9.97 -66.44 19.46
CA SER A 983 -11.30 -66.83 19.97
C SER A 983 -11.72 -66.17 21.30
N LEU A 984 -13.02 -65.84 21.40
CA LEU A 984 -13.97 -66.07 22.53
C LEU A 984 -13.74 -65.53 23.96
N GLY A 985 -14.85 -65.12 24.59
CA GLY A 985 -14.96 -64.69 25.99
C GLY A 985 -16.33 -64.06 26.31
N GLU A 986 -17.38 -64.86 26.41
CA GLU A 986 -18.77 -64.38 26.56
C GLU A 986 -19.19 -64.07 28.01
N SER A 987 -20.11 -63.12 28.20
CA SER A 987 -21.43 -63.32 28.88
C SER A 987 -22.15 -61.98 29.10
N SER A 988 -23.45 -62.02 29.46
CA SER A 988 -24.39 -60.89 29.21
C SER A 988 -25.12 -60.38 30.49
N PRO A 989 -26.35 -59.79 30.48
CA PRO A 989 -26.66 -58.59 31.28
C PRO A 989 -27.66 -58.85 32.44
N TRP A 990 -28.25 -57.82 33.06
CA TRP A 990 -29.69 -57.73 33.43
C TRP A 990 -30.05 -56.33 34.00
N ASN A 991 -31.34 -56.07 34.27
CA ASN A 991 -31.95 -54.73 34.43
C ASN A 991 -32.42 -54.38 35.87
N HIS A 992 -32.28 -53.09 36.25
CA HIS A 992 -33.24 -52.30 37.08
C HIS A 992 -33.61 -52.81 38.51
N PRO A 993 -34.50 -52.13 39.29
CA PRO A 993 -34.87 -50.69 39.34
C PRO A 993 -34.79 -50.06 40.76
N SER A 994 -34.83 -48.71 40.84
CA SER A 994 -35.55 -47.87 41.84
C SER A 994 -34.86 -46.49 41.99
N GLY A 995 -35.53 -45.39 42.39
CA GLY A 995 -36.97 -45.21 42.56
C GLY A 995 -37.36 -44.41 43.81
N ASN A 996 -37.38 -43.06 43.73
CA ASN A 996 -38.09 -42.26 44.72
C ASN A 996 -38.49 -40.87 44.18
N ALA A 997 -39.59 -40.31 44.71
CA ALA A 997 -40.19 -39.07 44.21
C ALA A 997 -40.61 -38.13 45.35
N LYS A 998 -40.73 -36.82 45.08
CA LYS A 998 -41.47 -35.90 45.95
C LYS A 998 -42.17 -34.78 45.15
N LYS A 999 -43.45 -34.55 45.47
CA LYS A 999 -44.37 -33.62 44.80
C LYS A 999 -44.42 -32.26 45.51
N LYS A 1000 -44.69 -31.18 44.76
CA LYS A 1000 -45.51 -29.97 45.08
C LYS A 1000 -45.10 -28.78 44.16
N LYS A 1001 -45.97 -27.88 43.70
CA LYS A 1001 -47.46 -27.86 43.61
C LYS A 1001 -47.93 -26.74 42.64
N GLN A 1002 -49.21 -26.82 42.23
CA GLN A 1002 -50.20 -25.79 41.81
C GLN A 1002 -49.82 -24.29 42.00
N LYS A 1003 -50.33 -23.30 41.23
CA LYS A 1003 -51.42 -23.14 40.21
C LYS A 1003 -51.01 -21.95 39.26
N SER A 1004 -51.69 -21.43 38.23
CA SER A 1004 -53.07 -21.39 37.65
C SER A 1004 -53.00 -21.60 36.10
N ALA A 1005 -53.96 -21.41 35.17
CA ALA A 1005 -55.24 -20.67 34.98
C ALA A 1005 -55.10 -19.13 34.83
N THR A 1006 -55.79 -18.37 33.96
CA THR A 1006 -56.87 -18.61 32.95
C THR A 1006 -56.79 -17.49 31.86
N SER A 1007 -57.48 -17.43 30.70
CA SER A 1007 -58.60 -18.18 30.07
C SER A 1007 -58.73 -17.82 28.56
N THR A 1008 -59.26 -18.75 27.72
CA THR A 1008 -60.15 -18.58 26.52
C THR A 1008 -59.93 -17.46 25.49
N SER A 1009 -60.14 -17.61 24.17
CA SER A 1009 -60.38 -18.73 23.20
C SER A 1009 -60.47 -18.09 21.77
N SER A 1010 -61.06 -18.57 20.66
CA SER A 1010 -61.80 -19.78 20.21
C SER A 1010 -62.03 -19.73 18.69
N LEU A 1011 -61.87 -20.87 17.97
CA LEU A 1011 -62.44 -21.18 16.62
C LEU A 1011 -61.91 -20.34 15.43
N GLN A 1012 -61.94 -20.77 14.15
CA GLN A 1012 -62.45 -22.02 13.53
C GLN A 1012 -61.62 -22.42 12.26
N ASN A 1013 -61.92 -23.60 11.69
CA ASN A 1013 -61.23 -24.21 10.52
C ASN A 1013 -61.87 -23.77 9.15
N PRO A 1014 -61.79 -24.55 8.04
CA PRO A 1014 -60.74 -24.47 7.02
C PRO A 1014 -61.30 -24.32 5.58
N SER A 1015 -60.45 -24.38 4.55
CA SER A 1015 -60.85 -24.91 3.22
C SER A 1015 -59.65 -25.30 2.35
N GLU A 1016 -59.74 -26.47 1.70
CA GLU A 1016 -58.84 -26.93 0.64
C GLU A 1016 -59.34 -26.45 -0.74
N VAL A 1017 -58.43 -26.32 -1.70
CA VAL A 1017 -58.74 -26.59 -3.12
C VAL A 1017 -57.56 -27.36 -3.73
N THR A 1018 -57.83 -28.51 -4.34
CA THR A 1018 -56.83 -29.33 -5.04
C THR A 1018 -57.25 -29.67 -6.47
N GLN A 1019 -56.37 -29.38 -7.43
CA GLN A 1019 -56.28 -29.94 -8.79
C GLN A 1019 -54.80 -29.80 -9.19
N LYS A 1020 -54.02 -30.80 -9.65
CA LYS A 1020 -54.23 -31.95 -10.57
C LYS A 1020 -54.69 -31.53 -11.96
N SER A 1021 -54.09 -31.94 -13.09
CA SER A 1021 -52.77 -32.56 -13.41
C SER A 1021 -52.61 -32.53 -14.97
N THR A 1022 -51.74 -33.20 -15.73
CA THR A 1022 -50.83 -34.37 -15.58
C THR A 1022 -49.89 -34.47 -16.80
N LEU A 1023 -48.76 -35.20 -16.69
CA LEU A 1023 -48.03 -35.90 -17.80
C LEU A 1023 -47.28 -35.02 -18.85
N VAL A 1024 -46.22 -35.46 -19.56
CA VAL A 1024 -45.49 -36.76 -19.66
C VAL A 1024 -43.97 -36.51 -19.63
N GLY A 1025 -43.16 -37.43 -19.06
CA GLY A 1025 -41.72 -37.53 -19.37
C GLY A 1025 -40.89 -38.40 -18.39
N TYR A 1026 -40.42 -39.58 -18.82
CA TYR A 1026 -39.59 -40.50 -18.02
C TYR A 1026 -38.44 -41.09 -18.87
N GLY A 1027 -37.30 -41.39 -18.23
CA GLY A 1027 -36.09 -41.99 -18.83
C GLY A 1027 -34.82 -41.23 -18.42
N ALA A 1028 -33.97 -41.62 -17.46
CA ALA A 1028 -33.49 -42.91 -16.91
C ALA A 1028 -32.22 -43.46 -17.59
N THR A 1029 -31.25 -43.91 -16.77
CA THR A 1029 -29.94 -44.53 -17.12
C THR A 1029 -28.94 -43.62 -17.91
N THR A 1030 -27.61 -43.82 -17.89
CA THR A 1030 -26.74 -44.95 -17.47
C THR A 1030 -25.34 -44.49 -16.99
N TYR A 1031 -24.68 -45.35 -16.19
CA TYR A 1031 -23.22 -45.55 -16.00
C TYR A 1031 -22.18 -44.69 -16.76
N GLY A 1032 -21.10 -44.32 -16.03
CA GLY A 1032 -19.81 -45.02 -16.23
C GLY A 1032 -18.54 -44.19 -16.55
N PRO A 1033 -17.31 -44.66 -16.23
CA PRO A 1033 -16.09 -43.84 -16.23
C PRO A 1033 -14.88 -44.43 -17.04
N TYR A 1034 -13.70 -43.79 -16.88
CA TYR A 1034 -12.36 -44.13 -17.45
C TYR A 1034 -12.15 -43.81 -18.94
N GLY A 1035 -10.94 -43.46 -19.43
CA GLY A 1035 -9.69 -43.09 -18.74
C GLY A 1035 -8.39 -43.22 -19.59
N LEU A 1036 -7.29 -42.63 -19.08
CA LEU A 1036 -5.86 -42.91 -19.38
C LEU A 1036 -5.16 -42.45 -20.69
N ARG A 1037 -3.92 -41.95 -20.51
CA ARG A 1037 -2.68 -42.10 -21.37
C ARG A 1037 -2.58 -41.36 -22.72
N THR A 1038 -1.40 -40.98 -23.26
CA THR A 1038 -0.05 -40.57 -22.76
C THR A 1038 0.79 -40.01 -23.94
N GLY A 1039 1.84 -39.20 -23.69
CA GLY A 1039 2.88 -38.80 -24.66
C GLY A 1039 2.82 -37.29 -25.01
N VAL A 1040 3.83 -36.42 -24.91
CA VAL A 1040 5.33 -36.42 -25.02
C VAL A 1040 5.83 -35.84 -26.35
N GLY A 1041 6.43 -34.64 -26.27
CA GLY A 1041 7.30 -34.04 -27.31
C GLY A 1041 6.60 -33.29 -28.47
N PHE A 1042 7.29 -32.45 -29.24
CA PHE A 1042 8.62 -31.84 -29.04
C PHE A 1042 8.87 -30.70 -30.05
N LYS A 1043 9.64 -29.67 -29.62
CA LYS A 1043 10.58 -28.85 -30.42
C LYS A 1043 10.09 -27.87 -31.51
N ARG A 1044 10.89 -26.79 -31.60
CA ARG A 1044 10.99 -25.75 -32.63
C ARG A 1044 11.05 -26.29 -34.07
N GLY A 1045 10.48 -25.53 -35.00
CA GLY A 1045 10.89 -25.43 -36.41
C GLY A 1045 10.30 -24.13 -37.00
N GLY A 1046 10.96 -23.34 -37.85
CA GLY A 1046 12.25 -23.55 -38.54
C GLY A 1046 12.01 -23.80 -40.03
N VAL A 1047 12.27 -22.79 -40.88
CA VAL A 1047 11.99 -22.83 -42.33
C VAL A 1047 12.85 -23.89 -43.04
N GLY A 1048 12.25 -24.80 -43.83
CA GLY A 1048 12.95 -26.01 -44.28
C GLY A 1048 12.44 -26.81 -45.50
N VAL A 1049 11.77 -26.19 -46.48
CA VAL A 1049 11.75 -26.56 -47.93
C VAL A 1049 11.69 -28.07 -48.34
N LYS A 1050 10.54 -28.50 -48.90
CA LYS A 1050 10.30 -29.70 -49.79
C LYS A 1050 10.39 -31.09 -49.07
N ARG A 1051 9.78 -32.20 -49.52
CA ARG A 1051 9.19 -32.57 -50.85
C ARG A 1051 8.17 -33.75 -50.76
N ARG A 1052 7.02 -33.63 -51.46
CA ARG A 1052 6.15 -34.70 -52.08
C ARG A 1052 5.54 -35.87 -51.26
N ARG A 1053 4.20 -35.99 -51.43
CA ARG A 1053 3.32 -37.21 -51.51
C ARG A 1053 3.14 -38.04 -50.22
N GLY A 1054 1.96 -38.57 -49.91
CA GLY A 1054 0.66 -38.51 -50.62
C GLY A 1054 -0.54 -38.94 -49.74
N ALA A 1055 -1.75 -38.79 -50.27
CA ALA A 1055 -3.06 -39.02 -49.62
C ALA A 1055 -3.46 -40.54 -49.60
N PRO A 1056 -4.61 -40.96 -49.04
CA PRO A 1056 -5.77 -40.20 -48.56
C PRO A 1056 -5.70 -39.79 -47.08
#